data_AF-A0A9Y2E599-F1
#
_entry.id   AF-A0A9Y2E599-F1
#
_cell.length_a   1.000
_cell.length_b   1.000
_cell.length_c   1.000
_cell.angle_alpha   90.00
_cell.angle_beta   90.00
_cell.angle_gamma   90.00
#
_symmetry.space_group_name_H-M   'P 1'
#
loop_
_entity.id
_entity.type
_entity.pdbx_description
1 polymer ?
#
loop_
_entity_poly.entity_id
_entity_poly.type
_entity_poly.pdbx_seq_one_letter_code
_entity_poly.pdbx_strand_id
1 'polypeptide(L)'
;MERHRTPFPAIVGQEELKRALLAVAANDALDGLLVQGEKGTAKSTAVRGLVDLLPDQRVVADCPYGCPPDDPAGQCAECRERDREDLPVESRPVPLVTLPLGATRERVVGTLSVADALEGEAEFDPGLLARANRGILYVDEVNLLEDHLVDVILDAAASGVNRVERDGVSVEHPADFTLIGTMNPEEGELRPQLRDRFALQATVVGCREIEDRVEIIDRALAAGTDPDRRAAYAEETAALRDRLLEARTRLPDVELPAAFRRDAAELCLEAGVDGHRGDIAIAHTARTLAALDGREKVIEPDVEEAARLALPHRLQSRPFEDEPDLEDVLEDQFDDESDREDEETDASDTEAGEEGDDERGSGSDDAGGDDRRDGHDGDGSGGGSSQPSGESPADDDGDGDDDSDGPDEGEEEDEATPLVPGQQRADIGDAETPPVEEVDAGGSPGDGSRARVDASRQGRGSRVRTERAGRDDTVDAAASIRAAAGEGRTDLESEDLRTSVRTATAGTLVVFVVDASASMGPAMSVAKGTVMSLLQDAYERRDEVAFVAVAGEESEVLLPPTDSVTLAARHLKELPTGDRTPLPSGLEEATRLVTRSEADASLVVVVTDGRANVAEGSPTAATREAAGRLARTNAEVVLVDASEADDRTGLIGVLEAETDGRTIPLASLSAEKVAEATRSAHE
;
A
#
# COMPACT_ATOMS: atom_id res chain seq x y z
N MET A 1 36.37 -18.48 0.35
CA MET A 1 36.72 -17.04 0.32
C MET A 1 35.66 -16.31 1.14
N GLU A 2 35.60 -16.59 2.44
CA GLU A 2 34.77 -15.83 3.36
C GLU A 2 35.33 -14.40 3.43
N ARG A 3 34.69 -13.47 2.72
CA ARG A 3 34.97 -12.05 2.90
C ARG A 3 34.42 -11.67 4.27
N HIS A 4 35.13 -10.81 4.99
CA HIS A 4 34.76 -10.39 6.34
C HIS A 4 33.33 -9.82 6.34
N ARG A 5 32.38 -10.58 6.91
CA ARG A 5 31.05 -10.08 7.24
C ARG A 5 31.22 -9.06 8.38
N THR A 6 30.57 -7.91 8.26
CA THR A 6 30.40 -6.99 9.39
C THR A 6 29.52 -7.69 10.44
N PRO A 7 29.96 -7.79 11.71
CA PRO A 7 29.10 -8.30 12.79
C PRO A 7 27.83 -7.47 12.90
N PHE A 8 26.70 -8.09 13.27
CA PHE A 8 25.42 -7.37 13.41
C PHE A 8 25.49 -6.18 14.40
N PRO A 9 26.15 -6.26 15.58
CA PRO A 9 26.34 -5.09 16.47
C PRO A 9 27.21 -3.98 15.86
N ALA A 10 28.07 -4.30 14.90
CA ALA A 10 29.00 -3.34 14.30
C ALA A 10 28.32 -2.40 13.27
N ILE A 11 27.01 -2.53 13.05
CA ILE A 11 26.22 -1.64 12.21
C ILE A 11 25.78 -0.42 13.03
N VAL A 12 26.08 0.77 12.53
CA VAL A 12 25.75 2.07 13.16
C VAL A 12 24.30 2.43 12.83
N GLY A 13 23.55 2.86 13.84
CA GLY A 13 22.13 3.21 13.72
C GLY A 13 21.28 2.05 13.17
N GLN A 14 20.19 2.39 12.47
CA GLN A 14 19.26 1.43 11.87
C GLN A 14 18.56 0.55 12.92
N GLU A 15 18.22 1.12 14.09
CA GLU A 15 17.67 0.35 15.21
C GLU A 15 16.30 -0.28 14.87
N GLU A 16 15.45 0.40 14.09
CA GLU A 16 14.20 -0.15 13.53
C GLU A 16 14.47 -1.43 12.70
N LEU A 17 15.40 -1.36 11.73
CA LEU A 17 15.80 -2.52 10.93
C LEU A 17 16.39 -3.64 11.81
N LYS A 18 17.21 -3.30 12.81
CA LYS A 18 17.77 -4.30 13.74
C LYS A 18 16.66 -4.97 14.55
N ARG A 19 15.69 -4.21 15.06
CA ARG A 19 14.54 -4.71 15.84
C ARG A 19 13.65 -5.61 14.99
N ALA A 20 13.31 -5.20 13.77
CA ALA A 20 12.54 -5.99 12.81
C ALA A 20 13.26 -7.28 12.39
N LEU A 21 14.58 -7.22 12.13
CA LEU A 21 15.40 -8.40 11.82
C LEU A 21 15.50 -9.37 13.02
N LEU A 22 15.55 -8.86 14.25
CA LEU A 22 15.50 -9.69 15.46
C LEU A 22 14.10 -10.28 15.69
N ALA A 23 13.03 -9.56 15.35
CA ALA A 23 11.66 -10.05 15.46
C ALA A 23 11.40 -11.25 14.52
N VAL A 24 11.67 -11.13 13.22
CA VAL A 24 11.51 -12.25 12.27
C VAL A 24 12.49 -13.41 12.52
N ALA A 25 13.60 -13.18 13.24
CA ALA A 25 14.49 -14.23 13.72
C ALA A 25 14.04 -14.90 15.02
N ALA A 26 13.13 -14.28 15.77
CA ALA A 26 12.59 -14.76 17.05
C ALA A 26 11.23 -15.44 16.91
N ASN A 27 10.48 -15.17 15.84
CA ASN A 27 9.15 -15.71 15.63
C ASN A 27 8.99 -16.20 14.18
N ASP A 28 8.99 -17.51 13.99
CA ASP A 28 8.85 -18.15 12.68
C ASP A 28 7.45 -17.94 12.04
N ALA A 29 6.47 -17.41 12.77
CA ALA A 29 5.15 -17.02 12.25
C ALA A 29 5.10 -15.58 11.68
N LEU A 30 6.24 -14.90 11.56
CA LEU A 30 6.35 -13.63 10.84
C LEU A 30 6.87 -13.92 9.42
N ASP A 31 5.96 -14.32 8.52
CA ASP A 31 6.19 -14.83 7.14
C ASP A 31 7.17 -14.03 6.26
N GLY A 32 7.47 -12.76 6.59
CA GLY A 32 8.59 -12.05 5.96
C GLY A 32 8.78 -10.60 6.40
N LEU A 33 9.95 -10.05 6.03
CA LEU A 33 10.34 -8.65 6.24
C LEU A 33 10.65 -7.96 4.90
N LEU A 34 9.99 -6.82 4.66
CA LEU A 34 10.33 -5.86 3.62
C LEU A 34 11.29 -4.79 4.18
N VAL A 35 12.37 -4.49 3.47
CA VAL A 35 13.35 -3.47 3.87
C VAL A 35 13.41 -2.35 2.83
N GLN A 36 12.64 -1.29 3.08
CA GLN A 36 12.55 -0.08 2.27
C GLN A 36 13.71 0.88 2.56
N GLY A 37 14.14 1.67 1.56
CA GLY A 37 15.10 2.76 1.77
C GLY A 37 16.12 2.91 0.64
N GLU A 38 16.96 3.93 0.73
CA GLU A 38 17.94 4.31 -0.30
C GLU A 38 19.01 3.23 -0.57
N LYS A 39 19.75 3.36 -1.69
CA LYS A 39 20.91 2.51 -1.98
C LYS A 39 22.15 2.95 -1.19
N GLY A 40 22.91 1.98 -0.69
CA GLY A 40 24.12 2.22 0.11
C GLY A 40 23.91 2.19 1.64
N THR A 41 22.65 2.20 2.10
CA THR A 41 22.22 2.14 3.52
C THR A 41 22.46 0.79 4.22
N ALA A 42 23.45 0.01 3.79
CA ALA A 42 23.86 -1.25 4.42
C ALA A 42 22.78 -2.36 4.63
N LYS A 43 21.54 -2.22 4.11
CA LYS A 43 20.45 -3.23 4.20
C LYS A 43 20.92 -4.67 4.00
N SER A 44 21.62 -4.93 2.90
CA SER A 44 22.11 -6.26 2.53
C SER A 44 23.33 -6.74 3.36
N THR A 45 23.92 -5.86 4.18
CA THR A 45 24.91 -6.20 5.20
C THR A 45 24.22 -6.65 6.49
N ALA A 46 23.15 -5.95 6.92
CA ALA A 46 22.38 -6.29 8.12
C ALA A 46 21.81 -7.71 8.05
N VAL A 47 21.11 -8.06 6.95
CA VAL A 47 20.57 -9.42 6.75
C VAL A 47 21.68 -10.49 6.73
N ARG A 48 22.87 -10.15 6.21
CA ARG A 48 24.02 -11.08 6.19
C ARG A 48 24.72 -11.20 7.55
N GLY A 49 24.60 -10.20 8.41
CA GLY A 49 25.07 -10.22 9.80
C GLY A 49 24.10 -10.97 10.73
N LEU A 50 22.79 -10.93 10.47
CA LEU A 50 21.76 -11.62 11.24
C LEU A 50 22.04 -13.13 11.35
N VAL A 51 22.52 -13.76 10.27
CA VAL A 51 22.88 -15.19 10.23
C VAL A 51 23.91 -15.57 11.31
N ASP A 52 24.82 -14.66 11.65
CA ASP A 52 25.85 -14.89 12.67
C ASP A 52 25.25 -14.83 14.12
N LEU A 53 23.97 -14.46 14.26
CA LEU A 53 23.17 -14.51 15.50
C LEU A 53 22.21 -15.71 15.59
N LEU A 54 21.97 -16.42 14.48
CA LEU A 54 21.02 -17.54 14.45
C LEU A 54 21.67 -18.83 14.99
N PRO A 55 20.91 -19.70 15.69
CA PRO A 55 21.45 -20.96 16.17
C PRO A 55 21.73 -21.96 15.05
N ASP A 56 22.81 -22.70 15.23
CA ASP A 56 23.16 -23.89 14.45
C ASP A 56 22.03 -24.93 14.51
N GLN A 57 21.63 -25.46 13.36
CA GLN A 57 20.52 -26.39 13.22
C GLN A 57 20.97 -27.83 13.07
N ARG A 58 20.27 -28.75 13.74
CA ARG A 58 20.34 -30.17 13.41
C ARG A 58 19.64 -30.43 12.07
N VAL A 59 20.32 -31.17 11.19
CA VAL A 59 19.84 -31.55 9.85
C VAL A 59 20.16 -33.02 9.57
N VAL A 60 19.38 -33.66 8.70
CA VAL A 60 19.77 -34.91 8.04
C VAL A 60 20.89 -34.60 7.04
N ALA A 61 22.07 -35.18 7.23
CA ALA A 61 23.31 -34.78 6.58
C ALA A 61 23.35 -35.07 5.07
N ASP A 62 22.80 -36.21 4.63
CA ASP A 62 22.71 -36.60 3.22
C ASP A 62 21.46 -36.05 2.52
N CYS A 63 20.58 -35.34 3.23
CA CYS A 63 19.37 -34.75 2.65
C CYS A 63 19.69 -33.41 1.95
N PRO A 64 19.32 -33.24 0.66
CA PRO A 64 19.56 -31.99 -0.06
C PRO A 64 18.72 -30.81 0.46
N TYR A 65 17.61 -31.09 1.16
CA TYR A 65 16.68 -30.10 1.70
C TYR A 65 16.97 -29.70 3.16
N GLY A 66 18.04 -30.22 3.79
CA GLY A 66 18.37 -29.90 5.19
C GLY A 66 17.28 -30.29 6.21
N CYS A 67 16.52 -31.36 5.93
CA CYS A 67 15.37 -31.77 6.74
C CYS A 67 15.70 -31.92 8.24
N PRO A 68 14.77 -31.58 9.14
CA PRO A 68 14.95 -31.76 10.57
C PRO A 68 14.93 -33.26 10.90
N PRO A 69 15.86 -33.80 11.70
CA PRO A 69 15.88 -35.22 12.01
C PRO A 69 14.84 -35.62 13.08
N ASP A 70 14.45 -34.69 13.94
CA ASP A 70 13.57 -34.96 15.09
C ASP A 70 12.07 -34.76 14.78
N ASP A 71 11.75 -33.93 13.78
CA ASP A 71 10.39 -33.62 13.33
C ASP A 71 10.06 -34.25 11.96
N PRO A 72 9.06 -35.16 11.87
CA PRO A 72 8.59 -35.70 10.59
C PRO A 72 7.70 -34.76 9.77
N ALA A 73 7.17 -33.67 10.32
CA ALA A 73 6.32 -32.75 9.58
C ALA A 73 7.15 -32.01 8.51
N GLY A 74 8.23 -31.34 8.91
CA GLY A 74 9.19 -30.65 8.02
C GLY A 74 10.14 -31.57 7.22
N GLN A 75 9.92 -32.88 7.20
CA GLN A 75 10.71 -33.84 6.41
C GLN A 75 10.16 -34.03 4.98
N CYS A 76 11.07 -34.16 4.00
CA CYS A 76 10.73 -34.71 2.69
C CYS A 76 10.34 -36.19 2.77
N ALA A 77 9.69 -36.72 1.73
CA ALA A 77 9.24 -38.11 1.68
C ALA A 77 10.35 -39.12 2.04
N GLU A 78 11.52 -39.02 1.41
CA GLU A 78 12.66 -39.92 1.70
C GLU A 78 13.11 -39.89 3.16
N CYS A 79 13.17 -38.72 3.80
CA CYS A 79 13.58 -38.64 5.20
C CYS A 79 12.51 -39.22 6.13
N ARG A 80 11.23 -39.03 5.78
CA ARG A 80 10.06 -39.49 6.53
C ARG A 80 9.83 -41.01 6.43
N GLU A 81 10.31 -41.64 5.36
CA GLU A 81 10.22 -43.10 5.13
C GLU A 81 11.41 -43.90 5.73
N ARG A 82 12.52 -43.24 6.08
CA ARG A 82 13.69 -43.88 6.70
C ARG A 82 13.49 -44.09 8.21
N ASP A 83 14.10 -45.16 8.75
CA ASP A 83 14.14 -45.38 10.20
C ASP A 83 14.96 -44.29 10.90
N ARG A 84 14.40 -43.66 11.93
CA ARG A 84 15.00 -42.48 12.58
C ARG A 84 16.36 -42.74 13.23
N GLU A 85 16.65 -43.99 13.62
CA GLU A 85 17.93 -44.37 14.24
C GLU A 85 19.07 -44.44 13.21
N ASP A 86 18.75 -44.57 11.91
CA ASP A 86 19.71 -44.65 10.80
C ASP A 86 19.92 -43.31 10.06
N LEU A 87 19.16 -42.25 10.40
CA LEU A 87 19.34 -40.92 9.81
C LEU A 87 20.70 -40.32 10.23
N PRO A 88 21.63 -40.01 9.30
CA PRO A 88 22.88 -39.35 9.65
C PRO A 88 22.58 -37.89 10.01
N VAL A 89 22.94 -37.47 11.23
CA VAL A 89 22.68 -36.10 11.71
C VAL A 89 23.97 -35.30 11.84
N GLU A 90 23.96 -34.07 11.34
CA GLU A 90 25.00 -33.08 11.61
C GLU A 90 24.42 -31.72 11.99
N SER A 91 25.30 -30.79 12.38
CA SER A 91 24.98 -29.40 12.69
C SER A 91 25.37 -28.51 11.51
N ARG A 92 24.49 -27.61 11.08
CA ARG A 92 24.76 -26.60 10.05
C ARG A 92 24.26 -25.23 10.48
N PRO A 93 24.94 -24.13 10.13
CA PRO A 93 24.38 -22.79 10.31
C PRO A 93 23.14 -22.60 9.42
N VAL A 94 22.24 -21.70 9.81
CA VAL A 94 21.01 -21.39 9.06
C VAL A 94 21.34 -20.96 7.63
N PRO A 95 20.70 -21.54 6.59
CA PRO A 95 20.96 -21.16 5.22
C PRO A 95 20.44 -19.74 4.94
N LEU A 96 21.29 -18.90 4.36
CA LEU A 96 20.90 -17.63 3.74
C LEU A 96 21.11 -17.74 2.24
N VAL A 97 20.01 -17.82 1.49
CA VAL A 97 20.01 -17.95 0.03
C VAL A 97 19.65 -16.61 -0.60
N THR A 98 20.55 -16.04 -1.38
CA THR A 98 20.25 -14.86 -2.21
C THR A 98 19.66 -15.29 -3.55
N LEU A 99 18.45 -14.82 -3.84
CA LEU A 99 17.82 -14.92 -5.15
C LEU A 99 18.29 -13.74 -6.03
N PRO A 100 18.95 -13.98 -7.17
CA PRO A 100 19.31 -12.92 -8.11
C PRO A 100 18.11 -12.56 -8.99
N LEU A 101 17.91 -11.28 -9.31
CA LEU A 101 16.79 -10.78 -10.13
C LEU A 101 16.55 -11.61 -11.42
N GLY A 102 17.62 -11.89 -12.17
CA GLY A 102 17.57 -12.72 -13.38
C GLY A 102 17.61 -14.24 -13.13
N ALA A 103 16.92 -14.74 -12.09
CA ALA A 103 16.77 -16.16 -11.83
C ALA A 103 15.64 -16.75 -12.70
N THR A 104 15.92 -17.79 -13.48
CA THR A 104 14.85 -18.54 -14.15
C THR A 104 14.01 -19.30 -13.12
N ARG A 105 12.70 -19.49 -13.37
CA ARG A 105 11.81 -20.33 -12.54
C ARG A 105 12.43 -21.69 -12.22
N GLU A 106 13.01 -22.33 -13.23
CA GLU A 106 13.75 -23.60 -13.13
C GLU A 106 14.88 -23.56 -12.08
N ARG A 107 15.58 -22.44 -11.94
CA ARG A 107 16.61 -22.26 -10.90
C ARG A 107 16.00 -22.00 -9.52
N VAL A 108 14.83 -21.35 -9.44
CA VAL A 108 14.13 -21.06 -8.18
C VAL A 108 13.50 -22.33 -7.60
N VAL A 109 12.67 -23.04 -8.36
CA VAL A 109 11.94 -24.23 -7.88
C VAL A 109 12.72 -25.53 -8.03
N GLY A 110 13.71 -25.60 -8.93
CA GLY A 110 14.39 -26.84 -9.32
C GLY A 110 13.89 -27.37 -10.67
N THR A 111 14.50 -28.45 -11.13
CA THR A 111 14.14 -29.06 -12.43
C THR A 111 14.00 -30.57 -12.35
N LEU A 112 13.14 -31.11 -13.22
CA LEU A 112 12.99 -32.54 -13.48
C LEU A 112 13.62 -32.87 -14.83
N SER A 113 14.51 -33.86 -14.86
CA SER A 113 15.13 -34.28 -16.11
C SER A 113 14.15 -35.07 -16.98
N VAL A 114 13.80 -34.50 -18.13
CA VAL A 114 12.89 -35.14 -19.10
C VAL A 114 13.51 -36.40 -19.72
N ALA A 115 14.84 -36.47 -19.82
CA ALA A 115 15.52 -37.66 -20.31
C ALA A 115 15.38 -38.83 -19.33
N ASP A 116 15.73 -38.60 -18.07
CA ASP A 116 15.81 -39.66 -17.07
C ASP A 116 14.40 -40.07 -16.61
N ALA A 117 13.44 -39.14 -16.61
CA ALA A 117 12.01 -39.45 -16.45
C ALA A 117 11.43 -40.33 -17.59
N LEU A 118 11.96 -40.26 -18.81
CA LEU A 118 11.58 -41.17 -19.91
C LEU A 118 12.25 -42.55 -19.79
N GLU A 119 13.39 -42.65 -19.11
CA GLU A 119 14.04 -43.93 -18.78
C GLU A 119 13.48 -44.57 -17.49
N GLY A 120 12.73 -43.80 -16.69
CA GLY A 120 12.01 -44.23 -15.48
C GLY A 120 12.70 -43.84 -14.17
N GLU A 121 13.80 -43.09 -14.24
CA GLU A 121 14.66 -42.65 -13.14
C GLU A 121 14.61 -41.11 -13.05
N ALA A 122 13.45 -40.55 -12.72
CA ALA A 122 13.21 -39.10 -12.74
C ALA A 122 14.02 -38.34 -11.66
N GLU A 123 15.28 -38.00 -11.96
CA GLU A 123 16.13 -37.19 -11.09
C GLU A 123 15.66 -35.72 -11.04
N PHE A 124 15.67 -35.16 -9.82
CA PHE A 124 15.26 -33.78 -9.51
C PHE A 124 16.46 -32.97 -9.04
N ASP A 125 16.82 -31.90 -9.76
CA ASP A 125 17.85 -30.93 -9.35
C ASP A 125 17.23 -29.85 -8.45
N PRO A 126 17.56 -29.78 -7.14
CA PRO A 126 16.84 -28.93 -6.19
C PRO A 126 17.13 -27.42 -6.39
N GLY A 127 16.08 -26.60 -6.45
CA GLY A 127 16.17 -25.16 -6.70
C GLY A 127 16.79 -24.32 -5.58
N LEU A 128 16.61 -23.00 -5.65
CA LEU A 128 16.95 -22.08 -4.56
C LEU A 128 16.02 -22.28 -3.35
N LEU A 129 14.73 -22.56 -3.55
CA LEU A 129 13.77 -22.81 -2.47
C LEU A 129 14.17 -24.03 -1.63
N ALA A 130 14.62 -25.11 -2.27
CA ALA A 130 15.16 -26.30 -1.61
C ALA A 130 16.36 -26.01 -0.69
N ARG A 131 17.16 -25.00 -1.04
CA ARG A 131 18.35 -24.57 -0.30
C ARG A 131 18.03 -23.51 0.76
N ALA A 132 16.90 -22.84 0.65
CA ALA A 132 16.43 -21.85 1.62
C ALA A 132 15.64 -22.49 2.78
N ASN A 133 15.19 -23.74 2.62
CA ASN A 133 14.43 -24.48 3.61
C ASN A 133 15.07 -24.45 5.00
N ARG A 134 14.25 -24.13 6.01
CA ARG A 134 14.59 -23.81 7.41
C ARG A 134 15.56 -22.64 7.56
N GLY A 135 15.47 -21.63 6.71
CA GLY A 135 16.32 -20.44 6.78
C GLY A 135 15.73 -19.22 6.07
N ILE A 136 16.59 -18.43 5.45
CA ILE A 136 16.23 -17.11 4.90
C ILE A 136 16.38 -17.11 3.38
N LEU A 137 15.30 -16.77 2.68
CA LEU A 137 15.35 -16.39 1.27
C LEU A 137 15.47 -14.87 1.16
N TYR A 138 16.66 -14.39 0.78
CA TYR A 138 16.93 -12.97 0.58
C TYR A 138 16.76 -12.59 -0.89
N VAL A 139 16.00 -11.53 -1.14
CA VAL A 139 15.83 -10.91 -2.46
C VAL A 139 16.31 -9.47 -2.40
N ASP A 140 17.27 -9.09 -3.25
CA ASP A 140 17.56 -7.67 -3.52
C ASP A 140 16.54 -7.15 -4.54
N GLU A 141 15.98 -5.96 -4.30
CA GLU A 141 15.12 -5.21 -5.23
C GLU A 141 13.84 -5.99 -5.65
N VAL A 142 13.02 -6.41 -4.67
CA VAL A 142 11.80 -7.24 -4.87
C VAL A 142 10.79 -6.65 -5.87
N ASN A 143 10.73 -5.33 -5.99
CA ASN A 143 9.92 -4.59 -6.95
C ASN A 143 10.30 -4.92 -8.42
N LEU A 144 11.53 -5.39 -8.66
CA LEU A 144 12.05 -5.74 -9.98
C LEU A 144 11.91 -7.23 -10.34
N LEU A 145 11.24 -8.05 -9.51
CA LEU A 145 11.00 -9.46 -9.84
C LEU A 145 9.94 -9.64 -10.95
N GLU A 146 10.18 -10.67 -11.78
CA GLU A 146 9.20 -11.18 -12.74
C GLU A 146 8.01 -11.82 -12.01
N ASP A 147 6.79 -11.52 -12.47
CA ASP A 147 5.50 -11.92 -11.91
C ASP A 147 5.46 -13.41 -11.54
N HIS A 148 5.89 -14.26 -12.48
CA HIS A 148 5.86 -15.71 -12.37
C HIS A 148 6.86 -16.31 -11.36
N LEU A 149 7.77 -15.49 -10.82
CA LEU A 149 8.66 -15.84 -9.71
C LEU A 149 8.04 -15.41 -8.39
N VAL A 150 7.37 -14.24 -8.35
CA VAL A 150 6.66 -13.74 -7.17
C VAL A 150 5.61 -14.75 -6.73
N ASP A 151 4.68 -15.14 -7.60
CA ASP A 151 3.62 -16.11 -7.30
C ASP A 151 4.19 -17.38 -6.63
N VAL A 152 5.24 -17.93 -7.25
CA VAL A 152 5.92 -19.17 -6.84
C VAL A 152 6.63 -19.05 -5.48
N ILE A 153 7.26 -17.90 -5.21
CA ILE A 153 7.94 -17.65 -3.92
C ILE A 153 6.89 -17.49 -2.81
N LEU A 154 5.79 -16.79 -3.09
CA LEU A 154 4.73 -16.55 -2.11
C LEU A 154 3.89 -17.80 -1.84
N ASP A 155 3.62 -18.65 -2.85
CA ASP A 155 2.99 -19.96 -2.67
C ASP A 155 3.87 -20.89 -1.79
N ALA A 156 5.18 -20.90 -2.03
CA ALA A 156 6.11 -21.72 -1.25
C ALA A 156 6.21 -21.24 0.21
N ALA A 157 6.40 -19.93 0.43
CA ALA A 157 6.40 -19.33 1.77
C ALA A 157 5.06 -19.55 2.51
N ALA A 158 3.93 -19.43 1.80
CA ALA A 158 2.60 -19.61 2.38
C ALA A 158 2.25 -21.05 2.77
N SER A 159 2.95 -22.06 2.24
CA SER A 159 2.63 -23.48 2.44
C SER A 159 3.75 -24.28 3.11
N GLY A 160 4.95 -23.71 3.22
CA GLY A 160 6.16 -24.42 3.66
C GLY A 160 6.61 -25.53 2.71
N VAL A 161 6.07 -25.60 1.49
CA VAL A 161 6.29 -26.68 0.52
C VAL A 161 6.43 -26.11 -0.89
N ASN A 162 7.50 -26.50 -1.58
CA ASN A 162 7.64 -26.25 -3.02
C ASN A 162 7.17 -27.49 -3.79
N ARG A 163 6.20 -27.31 -4.69
CA ARG A 163 5.74 -28.34 -5.62
C ARG A 163 6.19 -28.03 -7.05
N VAL A 164 6.79 -29.02 -7.72
CA VAL A 164 7.24 -28.94 -9.11
C VAL A 164 6.50 -29.99 -9.94
N GLU A 165 5.52 -29.56 -10.74
CA GLU A 165 4.79 -30.39 -11.69
C GLU A 165 5.35 -30.19 -13.12
N ARG A 166 5.79 -31.27 -13.79
CA ARG A 166 6.28 -31.25 -15.17
C ARG A 166 6.06 -32.60 -15.87
N ASP A 167 5.58 -32.56 -17.11
CA ASP A 167 5.43 -33.72 -18.01
C ASP A 167 4.70 -34.95 -17.40
N GLY A 168 3.83 -34.72 -16.41
CA GLY A 168 3.06 -35.75 -15.70
C GLY A 168 3.70 -36.27 -14.40
N VAL A 169 4.89 -35.80 -14.05
CA VAL A 169 5.55 -36.03 -12.77
C VAL A 169 5.30 -34.84 -11.84
N SER A 170 5.06 -35.11 -10.55
CA SER A 170 5.03 -34.10 -9.48
C SER A 170 6.07 -34.47 -8.43
N VAL A 171 6.89 -33.51 -8.01
CA VAL A 171 7.80 -33.63 -6.86
C VAL A 171 7.49 -32.53 -5.85
N GLU A 172 7.48 -32.90 -4.58
CA GLU A 172 7.24 -32.01 -3.44
C GLU A 172 8.40 -32.12 -2.45
N HIS A 173 8.87 -30.99 -1.94
CA HIS A 173 9.83 -30.94 -0.85
C HIS A 173 9.53 -29.78 0.10
N PRO A 174 9.94 -29.88 1.39
CA PRO A 174 9.82 -28.76 2.32
C PRO A 174 10.62 -27.54 1.80
N ALA A 175 9.99 -26.38 1.93
CA ALA A 175 10.49 -25.07 1.53
C ALA A 175 9.93 -24.02 2.51
N ASP A 176 10.13 -24.28 3.79
CA ASP A 176 9.81 -23.40 4.92
C ASP A 176 10.94 -22.35 5.06
N PHE A 177 10.67 -21.05 4.89
CA PHE A 177 11.70 -20.01 4.97
C PHE A 177 11.12 -18.62 5.27
N THR A 178 11.88 -17.81 6.00
CA THR A 178 11.59 -16.37 6.15
C THR A 178 11.96 -15.65 4.85
N LEU A 179 10.99 -14.96 4.23
CA LEU A 179 11.26 -14.11 3.07
C LEU A 179 11.77 -12.74 3.53
N ILE A 180 12.97 -12.34 3.11
CA ILE A 180 13.50 -10.99 3.38
C ILE A 180 13.78 -10.28 2.06
N GLY A 181 12.95 -9.29 1.73
CA GLY A 181 13.08 -8.47 0.53
C GLY A 181 13.68 -7.10 0.82
N THR A 182 14.49 -6.56 -0.09
CA THR A 182 14.79 -5.11 -0.11
C THR A 182 14.09 -4.45 -1.28
N MET A 183 13.73 -3.17 -1.14
CA MET A 183 13.31 -2.33 -2.28
C MET A 183 13.87 -0.92 -2.17
N ASN A 184 13.96 -0.23 -3.30
CA ASN A 184 14.15 1.21 -3.38
C ASN A 184 12.85 1.82 -3.96
N PRO A 185 12.13 2.70 -3.24
CA PRO A 185 10.84 3.21 -3.72
C PRO A 185 10.97 4.01 -5.04
N GLU A 186 12.13 4.61 -5.31
CA GLU A 186 12.43 5.30 -6.58
C GLU A 186 12.37 4.36 -7.80
N GLU A 187 12.51 3.05 -7.62
CA GLU A 187 12.54 2.04 -8.69
C GLU A 187 11.20 1.36 -8.92
N GLY A 188 10.13 1.94 -8.38
CA GLY A 188 8.74 1.51 -8.58
C GLY A 188 8.12 0.87 -7.35
N GLU A 189 6.79 0.98 -7.29
CA GLU A 189 5.96 0.48 -6.19
C GLU A 189 6.05 -1.04 -6.01
N LEU A 190 5.85 -1.49 -4.77
CA LEU A 190 5.68 -2.90 -4.47
C LEU A 190 4.32 -3.40 -5.00
N ARG A 191 4.32 -4.57 -5.65
CA ARG A 191 3.11 -5.22 -6.16
C ARG A 191 2.16 -5.61 -5.01
N PRO A 192 0.82 -5.49 -5.14
CA PRO A 192 -0.13 -5.80 -4.07
C PRO A 192 0.02 -7.21 -3.47
N GLN A 193 0.36 -8.21 -4.30
CA GLN A 193 0.61 -9.59 -3.85
C GLN A 193 1.78 -9.68 -2.86
N LEU A 194 2.82 -8.86 -3.06
CA LEU A 194 3.98 -8.79 -2.17
C LEU A 194 3.66 -7.98 -0.90
N ARG A 195 2.98 -6.82 -1.04
CA ARG A 195 2.55 -5.97 0.09
C ARG A 195 1.85 -6.81 1.16
N ASP A 196 0.78 -7.51 0.79
CA ASP A 196 -0.03 -8.26 1.76
C ASP A 196 0.65 -9.53 2.32
N ARG A 197 1.75 -10.01 1.70
CA ARG A 197 2.44 -11.24 2.16
C ARG A 197 3.63 -11.01 3.07
N PHE A 198 4.23 -9.81 3.10
CA PHE A 198 5.19 -9.46 4.15
C PHE A 198 4.46 -9.25 5.49
N ALA A 199 5.01 -9.80 6.57
CA ALA A 199 4.50 -9.55 7.92
C ALA A 199 4.87 -8.13 8.36
N LEU A 200 6.11 -7.72 8.11
CA LEU A 200 6.67 -6.43 8.54
C LEU A 200 7.30 -5.64 7.37
N GLN A 201 7.28 -4.32 7.48
CA GLN A 201 8.21 -3.39 6.83
C GLN A 201 9.19 -2.83 7.86
N ALA A 202 10.43 -2.56 7.43
CA ALA A 202 11.34 -1.66 8.12
C ALA A 202 11.90 -0.65 7.11
N THR A 203 11.92 0.62 7.51
CA THR A 203 12.38 1.77 6.73
C THR A 203 13.83 2.09 7.09
N VAL A 204 14.67 2.35 6.09
CA VAL A 204 16.11 2.55 6.28
C VAL A 204 16.56 3.85 5.64
N VAL A 205 16.47 4.92 6.45
CA VAL A 205 17.01 6.25 6.12
C VAL A 205 18.53 6.26 6.36
N GLY A 206 19.27 7.03 5.56
CA GLY A 206 20.69 7.26 5.82
C GLY A 206 20.92 8.08 7.10
N CYS A 207 21.91 7.71 7.92
CA CYS A 207 22.28 8.48 9.12
C CYS A 207 22.54 9.95 8.76
N ARG A 208 21.82 10.86 9.43
CA ARG A 208 21.90 12.31 9.19
C ARG A 208 23.07 12.95 9.95
N GLU A 209 23.30 12.51 11.19
CA GLU A 209 24.36 13.03 12.07
C GLU A 209 25.77 12.77 11.52
N ILE A 210 26.67 13.75 11.71
CA ILE A 210 28.02 13.72 11.14
C ILE A 210 28.86 12.64 11.83
N GLU A 211 28.72 12.51 13.14
CA GLU A 211 29.41 11.55 14.01
C GLU A 211 29.15 10.10 13.56
N ASP A 212 27.87 9.73 13.37
CA ASP A 212 27.48 8.42 12.84
C ASP A 212 28.06 8.16 11.45
N ARG A 213 28.03 9.18 10.57
CA ARG A 213 28.58 9.04 9.21
C ARG A 213 30.10 8.89 9.21
N VAL A 214 30.81 9.57 10.12
CA VAL A 214 32.27 9.39 10.32
C VAL A 214 32.56 7.99 10.85
N GLU A 215 31.81 7.51 11.86
CA GLU A 215 31.97 6.15 12.40
C GLU A 215 31.66 5.08 11.33
N ILE A 216 30.66 5.27 10.47
CA ILE A 216 30.40 4.41 9.31
C ILE A 216 31.58 4.40 8.34
N ILE A 217 32.20 5.55 8.06
CA ILE A 217 33.36 5.67 7.17
C ILE A 217 34.58 4.98 7.77
N ASP A 218 34.91 5.22 9.04
CA ASP A 218 36.07 4.60 9.70
C ASP A 218 35.87 3.10 9.88
N ARG A 219 34.65 2.64 10.23
CA ARG A 219 34.30 1.22 10.18
C ARG A 219 34.45 0.66 8.77
N ALA A 220 33.97 1.32 7.71
CA ALA A 220 34.10 0.84 6.35
C ALA A 220 35.57 0.74 5.88
N LEU A 221 36.39 1.74 6.19
CA LEU A 221 37.82 1.79 5.80
C LEU A 221 38.63 0.68 6.50
N ALA A 222 38.45 0.49 7.81
CA ALA A 222 39.20 -0.54 8.55
C ALA A 222 38.72 -1.99 8.28
N ALA A 223 37.61 -2.20 7.57
CA ALA A 223 37.08 -3.53 7.22
C ALA A 223 38.01 -4.38 6.32
N GLY A 224 38.99 -3.74 5.67
CA GLY A 224 40.01 -4.40 4.85
C GLY A 224 41.33 -4.70 5.55
N THR A 225 41.56 -4.16 6.75
CA THR A 225 42.87 -4.20 7.44
C THR A 225 42.86 -4.89 8.80
N ASP A 226 41.70 -5.07 9.42
CA ASP A 226 41.57 -5.62 10.78
C ASP A 226 40.95 -7.04 10.77
N PRO A 227 41.75 -8.10 11.01
CA PRO A 227 41.24 -9.46 11.13
C PRO A 227 40.52 -9.72 12.48
N ASP A 228 40.76 -8.90 13.49
CA ASP A 228 40.26 -9.09 14.86
C ASP A 228 38.90 -8.41 15.10
N ARG A 229 38.32 -7.72 14.10
CA ARG A 229 37.01 -7.07 14.24
C ARG A 229 35.88 -8.02 14.69
N ARG A 230 35.87 -9.28 14.25
CA ARG A 230 34.89 -10.26 14.78
C ARG A 230 35.11 -10.58 16.26
N ALA A 231 36.36 -10.53 16.73
CA ALA A 231 36.69 -10.74 18.14
C ALA A 231 36.29 -9.51 18.99
N ALA A 232 36.45 -8.30 18.46
CA ALA A 232 36.02 -7.07 19.13
C ALA A 232 34.52 -7.08 19.48
N TYR A 233 33.66 -7.45 18.52
CA TYR A 233 32.20 -7.53 18.72
C TYR A 233 31.72 -8.92 19.20
N ALA A 234 32.61 -9.83 19.63
CA ALA A 234 32.24 -11.21 19.95
C ALA A 234 31.30 -11.32 21.16
N GLU A 235 31.51 -10.49 22.19
CA GLU A 235 30.70 -10.48 23.41
C GLU A 235 29.30 -9.93 23.13
N GLU A 236 29.19 -8.83 22.37
CA GLU A 236 27.90 -8.27 21.93
C GLU A 236 27.13 -9.22 21.01
N THR A 237 27.82 -9.87 20.07
CA THR A 237 27.23 -10.87 19.15
C THR A 237 26.72 -12.09 19.93
N ALA A 238 27.44 -12.51 20.97
CA ALA A 238 26.98 -13.55 21.88
C ALA A 238 25.74 -13.13 22.68
N ALA A 239 25.74 -11.93 23.26
CA ALA A 239 24.61 -11.41 24.02
C ALA A 239 23.33 -11.29 23.17
N LEU A 240 23.42 -10.84 21.92
CA LEU A 240 22.28 -10.80 21.00
C LEU A 240 21.76 -12.20 20.63
N ARG A 241 22.64 -13.17 20.34
CA ARG A 241 22.25 -14.57 20.08
C ARG A 241 21.55 -15.17 21.30
N ASP A 242 22.09 -14.96 22.49
CA ASP A 242 21.56 -15.57 23.72
C ASP A 242 20.20 -14.93 24.09
N ARG A 243 20.07 -13.61 23.91
CA ARG A 243 18.79 -12.88 23.97
C ARG A 243 17.76 -13.43 22.98
N LEU A 244 18.16 -13.70 21.73
CA LEU A 244 17.31 -14.28 20.69
C LEU A 244 16.83 -15.69 21.08
N LEU A 245 17.71 -16.53 21.62
CA LEU A 245 17.38 -17.88 22.07
C LEU A 245 16.42 -17.88 23.27
N GLU A 246 16.60 -16.97 24.22
CA GLU A 246 15.62 -16.77 25.30
C GLU A 246 14.27 -16.31 24.76
N ALA A 247 14.24 -15.36 23.83
CA ALA A 247 13.01 -14.88 23.21
C ALA A 247 12.24 -16.01 22.50
N ARG A 248 12.91 -16.81 21.66
CA ARG A 248 12.31 -17.99 21.01
C ARG A 248 11.76 -19.02 22.02
N THR A 249 12.40 -19.15 23.17
CA THR A 249 11.97 -20.08 24.23
C THR A 249 10.76 -19.54 25.01
N ARG A 250 10.69 -18.23 25.23
CA ARG A 250 9.64 -17.53 25.99
C ARG A 250 8.38 -17.26 25.16
N LEU A 251 8.54 -16.99 23.86
CA LEU A 251 7.48 -16.55 22.95
C LEU A 251 6.17 -17.36 22.99
N PRO A 252 6.16 -18.71 23.10
CA PRO A 252 4.91 -19.47 23.18
C PRO A 252 4.04 -19.06 24.38
N ASP A 253 4.68 -18.76 25.52
CA ASP A 253 4.04 -18.48 26.80
C ASP A 253 3.71 -16.98 27.02
N VAL A 254 4.18 -16.07 26.14
CA VAL A 254 3.92 -14.63 26.29
C VAL A 254 2.43 -14.32 26.17
N GLU A 255 1.84 -13.73 27.20
CA GLU A 255 0.44 -13.31 27.23
C GLU A 255 0.21 -12.07 26.37
N LEU A 256 -0.79 -12.13 25.49
CA LEU A 256 -1.38 -10.98 24.81
C LEU A 256 -2.78 -10.72 25.42
N PRO A 257 -2.95 -9.65 26.21
CA PRO A 257 -4.23 -9.18 26.79
C PRO A 257 -5.41 -9.08 25.81
N ALA A 258 -6.59 -8.86 26.37
CA ALA A 258 -7.81 -8.64 25.58
C ALA A 258 -7.85 -7.25 24.94
N ALA A 259 -7.39 -6.20 25.66
CA ALA A 259 -7.19 -4.84 25.14
C ALA A 259 -6.27 -4.87 23.92
N PHE A 260 -4.99 -5.21 24.08
CA PHE A 260 -3.99 -5.32 22.99
C PHE A 260 -4.30 -6.29 21.81
N ARG A 261 -5.49 -6.92 21.77
CA ARG A 261 -6.07 -7.60 20.59
C ARG A 261 -7.23 -6.84 19.94
N ARG A 262 -7.95 -6.04 20.72
CA ARG A 262 -8.92 -5.04 20.27
C ARG A 262 -8.19 -3.90 19.57
N ASP A 263 -7.22 -3.28 20.25
CA ASP A 263 -6.49 -2.10 19.77
C ASP A 263 -5.75 -2.42 18.46
N ALA A 264 -5.12 -3.61 18.38
CA ALA A 264 -4.50 -4.13 17.16
C ALA A 264 -5.46 -4.34 15.97
N ALA A 265 -6.78 -4.43 16.21
CA ALA A 265 -7.81 -4.52 15.19
C ALA A 265 -8.47 -3.16 14.89
N GLU A 266 -8.58 -2.27 15.89
CA GLU A 266 -9.09 -0.90 15.71
C GLU A 266 -8.10 -0.07 14.87
N LEU A 267 -6.80 -0.11 15.21
CA LEU A 267 -5.72 0.44 14.37
C LEU A 267 -5.77 -0.05 12.91
N CYS A 268 -6.10 -1.33 12.67
CA CYS A 268 -6.19 -1.87 11.31
C CYS A 268 -7.43 -1.36 10.55
N LEU A 269 -8.54 -1.13 11.24
CA LEU A 269 -9.77 -0.59 10.65
C LEU A 269 -9.62 0.89 10.31
N GLU A 270 -8.98 1.66 11.20
CA GLU A 270 -8.76 3.10 11.06
C GLU A 270 -7.70 3.41 10.00
N ALA A 271 -6.58 2.67 9.99
CA ALA A 271 -5.59 2.68 8.91
C ALA A 271 -6.13 2.13 7.56
N GLY A 272 -7.39 1.70 7.49
CA GLY A 272 -8.06 1.26 6.27
C GLY A 272 -7.51 -0.03 5.66
N VAL A 273 -6.96 -0.93 6.47
CA VAL A 273 -6.29 -2.15 6.02
C VAL A 273 -7.29 -3.28 5.76
N ASP A 274 -7.24 -3.85 4.56
CA ASP A 274 -8.12 -4.96 4.14
C ASP A 274 -7.77 -6.28 4.86
N GLY A 275 -8.55 -6.58 5.90
CA GLY A 275 -8.64 -7.91 6.49
C GLY A 275 -7.49 -8.31 7.44
N HIS A 276 -7.66 -9.49 8.04
CA HIS A 276 -7.03 -9.87 9.32
C HIS A 276 -5.50 -10.05 9.35
N ARG A 277 -4.79 -9.75 8.26
CA ARG A 277 -3.34 -9.89 8.21
C ARG A 277 -2.61 -8.75 8.92
N GLY A 278 -3.22 -7.57 9.03
CA GLY A 278 -2.77 -6.51 9.94
C GLY A 278 -2.86 -6.98 11.39
N ASP A 279 -4.06 -7.34 11.84
CA ASP A 279 -4.36 -7.80 13.22
C ASP A 279 -3.37 -8.90 13.67
N ILE A 280 -3.18 -9.90 12.81
CA ILE A 280 -2.31 -11.06 13.07
C ILE A 280 -0.83 -10.65 13.11
N ALA A 281 -0.38 -9.78 12.20
CA ALA A 281 1.02 -9.30 12.19
C ALA A 281 1.35 -8.44 13.42
N ILE A 282 0.45 -7.54 13.83
CA ILE A 282 0.61 -6.76 15.07
C ILE A 282 0.63 -7.70 16.27
N ALA A 283 -0.36 -8.57 16.41
CA ALA A 283 -0.48 -9.49 17.56
C ALA A 283 0.73 -10.44 17.70
N HIS A 284 1.28 -10.94 16.60
CA HIS A 284 2.51 -11.74 16.63
C HIS A 284 3.74 -10.89 16.95
N THR A 285 3.85 -9.68 16.38
CA THR A 285 5.02 -8.81 16.57
C THR A 285 5.09 -8.28 18.00
N ALA A 286 3.99 -7.80 18.57
CA ALA A 286 3.95 -7.30 19.95
C ALA A 286 4.38 -8.38 20.97
N ARG A 287 3.90 -9.62 20.81
CA ARG A 287 4.37 -10.78 21.61
C ARG A 287 5.87 -11.08 21.40
N THR A 288 6.39 -10.80 20.21
CA THR A 288 7.81 -11.02 19.88
C THR A 288 8.71 -9.94 20.47
N LEU A 289 8.28 -8.67 20.44
CA LEU A 289 8.96 -7.55 21.08
C LEU A 289 9.02 -7.74 22.61
N ALA A 290 7.89 -8.12 23.22
CA ALA A 290 7.84 -8.53 24.63
C ALA A 290 8.80 -9.69 24.94
N ALA A 291 8.79 -10.75 24.14
CA ALA A 291 9.68 -11.90 24.31
C ALA A 291 11.17 -11.51 24.21
N LEU A 292 11.51 -10.63 23.25
CA LEU A 292 12.84 -10.07 23.04
C LEU A 292 13.29 -9.18 24.19
N ASP A 293 12.40 -8.36 24.77
CA ASP A 293 12.68 -7.52 25.94
C ASP A 293 12.65 -8.30 27.28
N GLY A 294 12.47 -9.62 27.23
CA GLY A 294 12.52 -10.49 28.41
C GLY A 294 11.21 -10.60 29.19
N ARG A 295 10.12 -10.04 28.67
CA ARG A 295 8.81 -9.93 29.33
C ARG A 295 7.90 -11.10 28.97
N GLU A 296 7.05 -11.49 29.92
CA GLU A 296 6.07 -12.59 29.78
C GLU A 296 4.66 -12.08 29.41
N LYS A 297 4.47 -10.75 29.36
CA LYS A 297 3.21 -10.09 29.00
C LYS A 297 3.52 -8.90 28.08
N VAL A 298 2.69 -8.74 27.06
CA VAL A 298 2.68 -7.58 26.16
C VAL A 298 2.25 -6.31 26.91
N ILE A 299 2.87 -5.19 26.57
CA ILE A 299 2.49 -3.83 26.98
C ILE A 299 2.14 -2.98 25.75
N GLU A 300 1.46 -1.87 25.97
CA GLU A 300 1.04 -0.89 24.96
C GLU A 300 2.17 -0.46 23.98
N PRO A 301 3.38 -0.04 24.44
CA PRO A 301 4.53 0.20 23.53
C PRO A 301 4.95 -0.96 22.62
N ASP A 302 4.64 -2.22 22.95
CA ASP A 302 4.87 -3.34 22.02
C ASP A 302 3.86 -3.33 20.86
N VAL A 303 2.63 -2.87 21.11
CA VAL A 303 1.54 -2.81 20.12
C VAL A 303 1.78 -1.62 19.19
N GLU A 304 2.15 -0.48 19.77
CA GLU A 304 2.59 0.74 19.09
C GLU A 304 3.79 0.47 18.15
N GLU A 305 4.88 -0.13 18.67
CA GLU A 305 6.05 -0.52 17.85
C GLU A 305 5.70 -1.64 16.84
N ALA A 306 4.83 -2.58 17.19
CA ALA A 306 4.36 -3.61 16.26
C ALA A 306 3.54 -3.01 15.10
N ALA A 307 2.69 -2.01 15.36
CA ALA A 307 1.90 -1.33 14.34
C ALA A 307 2.80 -0.55 13.37
N ARG A 308 3.78 0.22 13.89
CA ARG A 308 4.81 0.90 13.09
C ARG A 308 5.58 -0.04 12.15
N LEU A 309 5.78 -1.30 12.54
CA LEU A 309 6.42 -2.32 11.69
C LEU A 309 5.44 -3.08 10.79
N ALA A 310 4.19 -3.30 11.21
CA ALA A 310 3.25 -4.20 10.52
C ALA A 310 2.33 -3.51 9.50
N LEU A 311 2.10 -2.20 9.63
CA LEU A 311 1.11 -1.46 8.83
C LEU A 311 1.64 -0.69 7.60
N PRO A 312 2.85 -0.08 7.56
CA PRO A 312 3.23 0.85 6.48
C PRO A 312 3.08 0.31 5.05
N HIS A 313 3.44 -0.95 4.81
CA HIS A 313 3.31 -1.60 3.49
C HIS A 313 1.88 -2.06 3.16
N ARG A 314 0.95 -1.93 4.11
CA ARG A 314 -0.48 -2.30 4.02
C ARG A 314 -1.41 -1.11 3.84
N LEU A 315 -0.94 0.10 4.16
CA LEU A 315 -1.71 1.33 4.00
C LEU A 315 -2.16 1.50 2.53
N GLN A 316 -3.35 2.08 2.37
CA GLN A 316 -3.93 2.39 1.06
C GLN A 316 -4.25 3.88 1.00
N SER A 317 -3.46 4.65 0.26
CA SER A 317 -3.88 5.96 -0.22
C SER A 317 -5.09 5.80 -1.13
N ARG A 318 -6.30 6.06 -0.60
CA ARG A 318 -7.53 6.03 -1.40
C ARG A 318 -7.50 7.18 -2.43
N PRO A 319 -8.21 7.07 -3.57
CA PRO A 319 -8.31 8.16 -4.53
C PRO A 319 -8.71 9.50 -3.89
N PHE A 320 -7.80 10.48 -3.92
CA PHE A 320 -7.96 11.86 -3.37
C PHE A 320 -8.02 12.00 -1.85
N GLU A 321 -7.86 10.91 -1.11
CA GLU A 321 -7.36 10.99 0.25
C GLU A 321 -5.82 11.01 0.17
N ASP A 322 -5.16 11.61 1.16
CA ASP A 322 -3.74 11.34 1.39
C ASP A 322 -3.61 9.97 2.08
N GLU A 323 -2.41 9.38 2.04
CA GLU A 323 -2.19 8.12 2.77
C GLU A 323 -2.34 8.43 4.27
N PRO A 324 -3.17 7.71 5.03
CA PRO A 324 -3.42 8.04 6.43
C PRO A 324 -2.10 8.02 7.18
N ASP A 325 -1.76 9.11 7.87
CA ASP A 325 -0.49 9.14 8.60
C ASP A 325 -0.56 8.12 9.73
N LEU A 326 0.46 7.27 9.81
CA LEU A 326 0.54 6.24 10.83
C LEU A 326 0.93 6.86 12.18
N GLU A 327 1.50 8.06 12.20
CA GLU A 327 1.72 8.80 13.44
C GLU A 327 0.36 9.33 13.98
N ASP A 328 -0.45 10.00 13.15
CA ASP A 328 -1.82 10.44 13.51
C ASP A 328 -2.70 9.28 14.05
N VAL A 329 -2.76 8.14 13.34
CA VAL A 329 -3.58 6.97 13.75
C VAL A 329 -3.08 6.31 15.03
N LEU A 330 -1.80 6.45 15.38
CA LEU A 330 -1.26 5.96 16.65
C LEU A 330 -1.55 6.93 17.79
N GLU A 331 -1.47 8.25 17.56
CA GLU A 331 -1.82 9.26 18.55
C GLU A 331 -3.32 9.18 18.91
N ASP A 332 -4.23 9.15 17.91
CA ASP A 332 -5.69 9.04 18.11
C ASP A 332 -6.11 7.80 18.94
N GLN A 333 -5.45 6.65 18.78
CA GLN A 333 -5.80 5.42 19.51
C GLN A 333 -5.20 5.36 20.93
N PHE A 334 -3.98 5.88 21.14
CA PHE A 334 -3.25 5.67 22.40
C PHE A 334 -3.25 6.88 23.36
N ASP A 335 -3.25 8.13 22.88
CA ASP A 335 -3.34 9.28 23.79
C ASP A 335 -4.76 9.40 24.41
N ASP A 336 -5.81 9.03 23.67
CA ASP A 336 -7.21 9.13 24.10
C ASP A 336 -7.61 8.09 25.17
N GLU A 337 -6.75 7.10 25.49
CA GLU A 337 -6.94 6.20 26.64
C GLU A 337 -6.45 6.82 27.97
N SER A 338 -5.60 7.85 27.93
CA SER A 338 -5.03 8.46 29.14
C SER A 338 -6.06 9.19 30.02
N ASP A 339 -7.18 9.63 29.44
CA ASP A 339 -8.34 10.19 30.14
C ASP A 339 -9.37 9.10 30.55
N ARG A 340 -9.23 7.83 30.11
CA ARG A 340 -10.24 6.76 30.33
C ARG A 340 -10.02 5.94 31.61
N GLU A 341 -8.79 5.83 32.11
CA GLU A 341 -8.52 5.07 33.36
C GLU A 341 -9.20 5.68 34.61
N ASP A 342 -9.54 6.98 34.59
CA ASP A 342 -10.16 7.68 35.72
C ASP A 342 -11.67 7.36 35.92
N GLU A 343 -12.41 6.89 34.90
CA GLU A 343 -13.86 6.62 35.03
C GLU A 343 -14.23 5.20 35.51
N GLU A 344 -13.44 4.15 35.23
CA GLU A 344 -13.80 2.77 35.65
C GLU A 344 -13.58 2.47 37.14
N THR A 345 -12.85 3.31 37.88
CA THR A 345 -12.50 3.01 39.29
C THR A 345 -13.64 3.25 40.29
N ASP A 346 -14.58 4.17 40.01
CA ASP A 346 -15.63 4.60 40.94
C ASP A 346 -16.90 3.70 40.90
N ALA A 347 -16.90 2.65 40.06
CA ALA A 347 -18.06 1.79 39.79
C ALA A 347 -18.13 0.48 40.62
N SER A 348 -17.19 0.24 41.54
CA SER A 348 -17.02 -1.08 42.18
C SER A 348 -17.47 -1.21 43.65
N ASP A 349 -17.78 -0.10 44.34
CA ASP A 349 -17.95 -0.09 45.81
C ASP A 349 -19.38 0.27 46.27
N THR A 350 -20.40 -0.46 45.78
CA THR A 350 -21.78 -0.38 46.33
C THR A 350 -22.56 -1.72 46.26
N GLU A 351 -23.31 -2.01 47.32
CA GLU A 351 -24.27 -3.13 47.51
C GLU A 351 -23.71 -4.56 47.63
N ALA A 352 -23.01 -4.84 48.75
CA ALA A 352 -22.81 -6.21 49.24
C ALA A 352 -22.98 -6.38 50.78
N GLY A 353 -24.18 -6.05 51.31
CA GLY A 353 -24.73 -6.74 52.48
C GLY A 353 -25.12 -5.90 53.72
N GLU A 354 -26.44 -5.79 53.96
CA GLU A 354 -27.02 -5.58 55.30
C GLU A 354 -28.19 -6.57 55.56
N GLU A 355 -27.98 -7.54 56.46
CA GLU A 355 -29.03 -8.20 57.24
C GLU A 355 -28.49 -8.51 58.65
N GLY A 356 -29.21 -8.13 59.71
CA GLY A 356 -29.00 -8.67 61.07
C GLY A 356 -28.84 -7.64 62.21
N ASP A 357 -29.91 -7.46 62.98
CA ASP A 357 -29.95 -6.77 64.29
C ASP A 357 -28.89 -7.28 65.30
N ASP A 358 -28.42 -6.43 66.22
CA ASP A 358 -28.92 -6.44 67.61
C ASP A 358 -28.53 -5.19 68.45
N GLU A 359 -29.26 -4.94 69.54
CA GLU A 359 -29.08 -3.77 70.41
C GLU A 359 -27.91 -3.87 71.42
N ARG A 360 -27.32 -2.72 71.80
CA ARG A 360 -27.03 -2.22 73.20
C ARG A 360 -25.64 -1.65 73.45
N GLY A 361 -25.58 -0.53 74.18
CA GLY A 361 -24.40 -0.12 74.95
C GLY A 361 -24.25 1.39 75.16
N SER A 362 -24.73 1.94 76.29
CA SER A 362 -24.67 3.38 76.58
C SER A 362 -23.62 3.76 77.64
N GLY A 363 -22.85 4.82 77.36
CA GLY A 363 -22.06 5.59 78.33
C GLY A 363 -20.53 5.49 78.15
N SER A 364 -19.71 6.43 78.60
CA SER A 364 -19.96 7.81 79.12
C SER A 364 -18.62 8.48 79.48
N ASP A 365 -18.46 9.76 79.13
CA ASP A 365 -17.68 10.81 79.82
C ASP A 365 -16.26 10.53 80.38
N ASP A 366 -15.24 11.13 79.76
CA ASP A 366 -14.16 12.01 80.33
C ASP A 366 -13.03 12.15 79.27
N ALA A 367 -12.56 13.30 78.76
CA ALA A 367 -12.24 14.63 79.27
C ALA A 367 -10.73 14.87 79.50
N GLY A 368 -10.19 15.96 78.92
CA GLY A 368 -8.94 16.61 79.38
C GLY A 368 -7.85 16.85 78.31
N GLY A 369 -7.21 18.03 78.39
CA GLY A 369 -5.89 18.30 77.78
C GLY A 369 -5.86 19.47 76.79
N ASP A 370 -5.18 20.56 77.16
CA ASP A 370 -4.84 21.71 76.31
C ASP A 370 -3.33 22.04 76.47
N ASP A 371 -2.81 22.94 75.65
CA ASP A 371 -1.58 23.73 75.81
C ASP A 371 -0.15 23.13 75.55
N ARG A 372 0.52 23.75 74.56
CA ARG A 372 1.89 24.39 74.60
C ARG A 372 3.20 23.68 74.16
N ARG A 373 3.66 24.10 72.95
CA ARG A 373 4.75 25.09 72.64
C ARG A 373 6.27 24.84 72.87
N ASP A 374 7.01 25.25 71.82
CA ASP A 374 8.27 26.04 71.73
C ASP A 374 9.69 25.43 72.01
N GLY A 375 10.66 25.77 71.13
CA GLY A 375 12.14 25.61 71.25
C GLY A 375 12.72 24.28 70.70
N HIS A 376 13.55 24.15 69.65
CA HIS A 376 14.47 25.03 68.86
C HIS A 376 15.86 25.30 69.47
N ASP A 377 16.95 24.84 68.80
CA ASP A 377 18.20 25.60 68.51
C ASP A 377 19.35 24.77 67.83
N GLY A 378 19.83 25.26 66.67
CA GLY A 378 21.25 25.28 66.23
C GLY A 378 21.95 24.03 65.62
N ASP A 379 23.05 24.17 64.85
CA ASP A 379 23.57 25.33 64.09
C ASP A 379 24.69 24.94 63.07
N GLY A 380 24.80 25.69 61.95
CA GLY A 380 26.03 25.98 61.20
C GLY A 380 26.62 24.97 60.19
N SER A 381 27.42 25.38 59.19
CA SER A 381 27.62 26.71 58.58
C SER A 381 28.50 26.63 57.30
N GLY A 382 28.32 27.52 56.31
CA GLY A 382 29.20 27.69 55.14
C GLY A 382 28.56 28.40 53.94
N GLY A 383 29.18 29.47 53.40
CA GLY A 383 28.69 30.25 52.24
C GLY A 383 29.68 30.32 51.08
N GLY A 384 29.45 31.08 49.99
CA GLY A 384 28.33 31.99 49.66
C GLY A 384 28.68 32.93 48.48
N SER A 385 27.85 33.96 48.19
CA SER A 385 28.02 35.04 47.16
C SER A 385 27.98 34.61 45.67
N SER A 386 27.54 35.41 44.67
CA SER A 386 26.77 36.68 44.61
C SER A 386 26.37 37.05 43.15
N GLN A 387 25.33 37.88 42.95
CA GLN A 387 25.03 38.66 41.72
C GLN A 387 25.27 40.18 42.01
N PRO A 388 25.05 41.19 41.12
CA PRO A 388 24.69 41.20 39.67
C PRO A 388 25.51 42.21 38.78
N SER A 389 25.19 42.27 37.47
CA SER A 389 25.17 43.44 36.52
C SER A 389 26.35 44.45 36.39
N GLY A 390 26.71 44.81 35.14
CA GLY A 390 27.58 45.96 34.78
C GLY A 390 27.57 46.31 33.26
N GLU A 391 27.93 47.55 32.90
CA GLU A 391 27.65 48.23 31.62
C GLU A 391 28.77 48.17 30.51
N SER A 392 28.48 48.79 29.34
CA SER A 392 29.21 48.91 28.05
C SER A 392 30.60 49.64 28.10
N PRO A 393 31.33 49.99 26.98
CA PRO A 393 31.07 49.90 25.51
C PRO A 393 32.30 49.49 24.62
N ALA A 394 32.22 49.75 23.30
CA ALA A 394 33.32 50.03 22.33
C ALA A 394 34.21 48.87 21.81
N ASP A 395 34.63 48.77 20.53
CA ASP A 395 34.21 49.42 19.24
C ASP A 395 33.95 48.29 18.18
N ASP A 396 34.35 48.17 16.89
CA ASP A 396 35.22 48.88 15.91
C ASP A 396 34.82 48.45 14.45
N ASP A 397 35.10 49.26 13.41
CA ASP A 397 34.67 49.29 11.97
C ASP A 397 34.52 48.02 11.06
N GLY A 398 33.72 48.16 9.98
CA GLY A 398 33.63 47.20 8.84
C GLY A 398 32.65 47.56 7.69
N ASP A 399 32.94 48.59 6.87
CA ASP A 399 32.08 49.11 5.77
C ASP A 399 31.83 48.15 4.57
N GLY A 400 30.71 48.36 3.84
CA GLY A 400 30.50 47.76 2.51
C GLY A 400 29.07 47.88 1.92
N ASP A 401 28.68 49.05 1.39
CA ASP A 401 27.39 49.27 0.69
C ASP A 401 27.34 48.67 -0.74
N ASP A 402 26.14 48.29 -1.22
CA ASP A 402 25.45 48.95 -2.36
C ASP A 402 23.97 48.46 -2.48
N ASP A 403 23.10 49.24 -3.13
CA ASP A 403 21.62 49.18 -3.02
C ASP A 403 20.88 48.28 -4.04
N SER A 404 19.63 47.88 -3.72
CA SER A 404 18.51 47.70 -4.67
C SER A 404 17.14 47.69 -3.97
N ASP A 405 16.24 48.64 -4.30
CA ASP A 405 14.87 48.73 -3.76
C ASP A 405 13.87 47.69 -4.33
N GLY A 406 12.89 47.29 -3.51
CA GLY A 406 11.65 46.59 -3.93
C GLY A 406 10.70 46.42 -2.72
N PRO A 407 9.43 46.86 -2.77
CA PRO A 407 8.61 47.00 -1.56
C PRO A 407 7.79 45.76 -1.16
N ASP A 408 7.41 45.79 0.11
CA ASP A 408 6.53 44.89 0.86
C ASP A 408 5.04 45.22 0.66
N GLU A 409 4.23 44.21 0.34
CA GLU A 409 2.78 44.15 0.58
C GLU A 409 2.47 42.71 1.04
N GLY A 410 1.96 42.54 2.27
CA GLY A 410 1.79 41.24 2.92
C GLY A 410 0.37 40.66 2.85
N GLU A 411 0.26 39.38 3.18
CA GLU A 411 -1.00 38.65 3.36
C GLU A 411 -1.24 38.39 4.86
N GLU A 412 -2.48 38.58 5.34
CA GLU A 412 -2.84 38.44 6.76
C GLU A 412 -3.30 37.00 7.07
N GLU A 413 -2.81 36.42 8.17
CA GLU A 413 -3.22 35.10 8.65
C GLU A 413 -4.56 35.18 9.40
N ASP A 414 -5.59 34.43 8.97
CA ASP A 414 -6.91 34.41 9.61
C ASP A 414 -6.88 33.62 10.94
N GLU A 415 -6.74 34.32 12.08
CA GLU A 415 -6.72 33.71 13.42
C GLU A 415 -8.06 32.99 13.77
N ALA A 416 -8.03 31.66 13.82
CA ALA A 416 -9.14 30.86 14.33
C ALA A 416 -9.40 31.16 15.83
N THR A 417 -10.54 31.77 16.14
CA THR A 417 -10.86 32.22 17.52
C THR A 417 -11.25 31.04 18.43
N PRO A 418 -10.63 30.87 19.62
CA PRO A 418 -10.99 29.79 20.55
C PRO A 418 -12.40 29.93 21.15
N LEU A 419 -13.08 28.80 21.34
CA LEU A 419 -14.35 28.73 22.07
C LEU A 419 -14.13 28.83 23.59
N VAL A 420 -14.97 29.63 24.25
CA VAL A 420 -14.91 29.84 25.71
C VAL A 420 -15.78 28.80 26.43
N PRO A 421 -15.31 28.17 27.54
CA PRO A 421 -16.08 27.16 28.26
C PRO A 421 -17.47 27.64 28.71
N GLY A 422 -18.51 26.81 28.46
CA GLY A 422 -19.85 27.00 29.03
C GLY A 422 -21.00 27.28 28.05
N GLN A 423 -20.83 27.12 26.74
CA GLN A 423 -21.95 27.07 25.79
C GLN A 423 -22.25 25.63 25.35
N GLN A 424 -23.51 25.21 25.48
CA GLN A 424 -24.01 23.95 24.94
C GLN A 424 -24.28 24.10 23.44
N ARG A 425 -23.90 23.07 22.64
CA ARG A 425 -24.39 22.93 21.26
C ARG A 425 -25.90 22.67 21.29
N ALA A 426 -26.62 23.11 20.25
CA ALA A 426 -28.04 22.79 20.10
C ALA A 426 -28.21 21.32 19.68
N ASP A 427 -29.24 20.65 20.21
CA ASP A 427 -29.46 19.23 20.01
C ASP A 427 -29.70 18.88 18.52
N ILE A 428 -28.99 17.86 18.03
CA ILE A 428 -29.32 17.19 16.77
C ILE A 428 -30.46 16.23 17.07
N GLY A 429 -31.68 16.58 16.63
CA GLY A 429 -32.87 15.78 16.89
C GLY A 429 -32.85 14.43 16.18
N ASP A 430 -33.46 13.42 16.81
CA ASP A 430 -33.47 12.03 16.36
C ASP A 430 -33.96 11.86 14.92
N ALA A 431 -33.16 11.16 14.10
CA ALA A 431 -33.59 10.59 12.83
C ALA A 431 -33.63 9.06 12.99
N GLU A 432 -34.84 8.49 13.02
CA GLU A 432 -35.04 7.04 13.18
C GLU A 432 -34.33 6.26 12.06
N THR A 433 -33.54 5.24 12.44
CA THR A 433 -32.89 4.34 11.49
C THR A 433 -33.95 3.63 10.63
N PRO A 434 -33.89 3.67 9.29
CA PRO A 434 -34.81 2.91 8.47
C PRO A 434 -34.57 1.40 8.69
N PRO A 435 -35.62 0.58 8.83
CA PRO A 435 -35.46 -0.84 9.13
C PRO A 435 -34.82 -1.57 7.94
N VAL A 436 -33.74 -2.31 8.20
CA VAL A 436 -33.12 -3.19 7.22
C VAL A 436 -34.00 -4.43 7.06
N GLU A 437 -34.64 -4.60 5.89
CA GLU A 437 -35.34 -5.85 5.58
C GLU A 437 -34.31 -6.94 5.24
N GLU A 438 -34.27 -8.01 6.04
CA GLU A 438 -33.49 -9.22 5.75
C GLU A 438 -34.02 -9.90 4.48
N VAL A 439 -33.27 -9.80 3.38
CA VAL A 439 -33.63 -10.47 2.11
C VAL A 439 -33.28 -11.95 2.15
N ASP A 440 -34.30 -12.76 2.38
CA ASP A 440 -34.29 -14.22 2.47
C ASP A 440 -33.56 -14.91 1.30
N ALA A 441 -32.58 -15.76 1.60
CA ALA A 441 -31.75 -16.45 0.61
C ALA A 441 -32.48 -17.65 -0.05
N GLY A 442 -33.50 -17.38 -0.88
CA GLY A 442 -34.44 -18.41 -1.33
C GLY A 442 -35.11 -18.23 -2.70
N GLY A 443 -34.35 -17.92 -3.76
CA GLY A 443 -34.90 -17.72 -5.13
C GLY A 443 -34.19 -18.52 -6.23
N SER A 444 -34.96 -19.17 -7.12
CA SER A 444 -34.44 -19.79 -8.36
C SER A 444 -34.21 -18.75 -9.47
N PRO A 445 -33.25 -18.96 -10.39
CA PRO A 445 -32.86 -17.96 -11.39
C PRO A 445 -33.98 -17.66 -12.40
N GLY A 446 -34.47 -16.42 -12.39
CA GLY A 446 -35.57 -15.94 -13.25
C GLY A 446 -35.19 -14.74 -14.11
N ASP A 447 -34.94 -15.00 -15.39
CA ASP A 447 -35.08 -14.09 -16.56
C ASP A 447 -34.84 -12.58 -16.35
N GLY A 448 -33.60 -12.19 -16.01
CA GLY A 448 -33.16 -10.80 -16.10
C GLY A 448 -32.93 -10.37 -17.55
N SER A 449 -33.68 -9.37 -18.02
CA SER A 449 -33.66 -8.89 -19.42
C SER A 449 -32.37 -8.11 -19.79
N ARG A 450 -31.24 -8.83 -19.88
CA ARG A 450 -30.03 -8.32 -20.55
C ARG A 450 -30.32 -8.06 -22.02
N ALA A 451 -30.09 -6.84 -22.49
CA ALA A 451 -30.06 -6.53 -23.92
C ALA A 451 -28.99 -7.42 -24.59
N ARG A 452 -29.42 -8.30 -25.50
CA ARG A 452 -28.52 -9.24 -26.17
C ARG A 452 -27.83 -8.53 -27.32
N VAL A 453 -26.66 -7.95 -27.05
CA VAL A 453 -25.77 -7.46 -28.12
C VAL A 453 -25.30 -8.67 -28.93
N ASP A 454 -25.69 -8.74 -30.20
CA ASP A 454 -25.46 -9.93 -31.03
C ASP A 454 -23.97 -10.14 -31.33
N ALA A 455 -23.50 -11.38 -31.13
CA ALA A 455 -22.08 -11.73 -31.29
C ALA A 455 -21.62 -11.62 -32.75
N SER A 456 -20.64 -10.75 -33.02
CA SER A 456 -20.18 -10.38 -34.36
C SER A 456 -18.75 -10.86 -34.66
N ARG A 457 -18.32 -10.77 -35.93
CA ARG A 457 -16.94 -11.05 -36.36
C ARG A 457 -15.95 -9.92 -36.03
N GLN A 458 -16.48 -8.76 -35.67
CA GLN A 458 -15.71 -7.55 -35.32
C GLN A 458 -15.65 -7.32 -33.81
N GLY A 459 -16.48 -8.05 -33.04
CA GLY A 459 -16.53 -7.94 -31.58
C GLY A 459 -15.18 -8.19 -30.90
N ARG A 460 -14.91 -7.42 -29.86
CA ARG A 460 -13.65 -7.46 -29.09
C ARG A 460 -13.72 -8.36 -27.85
N GLY A 461 -14.93 -8.78 -27.44
CA GLY A 461 -15.17 -9.58 -26.23
C GLY A 461 -14.83 -11.08 -26.36
N SER A 462 -15.41 -11.88 -25.47
CA SER A 462 -15.16 -13.33 -25.36
C SER A 462 -15.50 -14.09 -26.66
N ARG A 463 -14.68 -15.09 -27.03
CA ARG A 463 -14.86 -15.87 -28.26
C ARG A 463 -15.98 -16.90 -28.13
N VAL A 464 -17.20 -16.49 -28.49
CA VAL A 464 -18.42 -17.32 -28.48
C VAL A 464 -18.28 -18.54 -29.40
N ARG A 465 -17.85 -18.33 -30.65
CA ARG A 465 -17.79 -19.38 -31.69
C ARG A 465 -16.80 -19.00 -32.80
N THR A 466 -16.67 -19.85 -33.82
CA THR A 466 -15.87 -19.55 -35.01
C THR A 466 -16.66 -19.87 -36.28
N GLU A 467 -16.44 -19.07 -37.32
CA GLU A 467 -17.06 -19.25 -38.65
C GLU A 467 -15.97 -19.40 -39.71
N ARG A 468 -16.32 -19.78 -40.96
CA ARG A 468 -15.36 -19.66 -42.07
C ARG A 468 -15.12 -18.17 -42.33
N ALA A 469 -13.86 -17.77 -42.43
CA ALA A 469 -13.48 -16.41 -42.76
C ALA A 469 -13.97 -16.03 -44.18
N GLY A 470 -14.53 -14.82 -44.30
CA GLY A 470 -14.70 -14.11 -45.55
C GLY A 470 -13.37 -13.55 -46.08
N ARG A 471 -13.45 -12.72 -47.11
CA ARG A 471 -12.26 -12.13 -47.76
C ARG A 471 -11.59 -11.05 -46.91
N ASP A 472 -12.39 -10.37 -46.10
CA ASP A 472 -12.03 -9.16 -45.35
C ASP A 472 -12.15 -9.38 -43.82
N ASP A 473 -12.39 -10.63 -43.38
CA ASP A 473 -12.43 -11.04 -41.98
C ASP A 473 -11.02 -11.34 -41.44
N THR A 474 -10.77 -11.10 -40.15
CA THR A 474 -9.51 -11.51 -39.50
C THR A 474 -9.46 -13.02 -39.27
N VAL A 475 -8.29 -13.63 -39.44
CA VAL A 475 -8.11 -15.10 -39.38
C VAL A 475 -7.65 -15.55 -37.99
N ASP A 476 -8.44 -16.40 -37.37
CA ASP A 476 -8.09 -17.16 -36.17
C ASP A 476 -7.26 -18.39 -36.57
N ALA A 477 -5.94 -18.27 -36.49
CA ALA A 477 -5.02 -19.32 -36.92
C ALA A 477 -5.24 -20.64 -36.16
N ALA A 478 -5.47 -20.58 -34.85
CA ALA A 478 -5.67 -21.77 -34.03
C ALA A 478 -6.99 -22.49 -34.35
N ALA A 479 -8.07 -21.75 -34.65
CA ALA A 479 -9.32 -22.32 -35.12
C ALA A 479 -9.23 -22.86 -36.55
N SER A 480 -8.42 -22.23 -37.41
CA SER A 480 -8.16 -22.70 -38.78
C SER A 480 -7.39 -24.03 -38.77
N ILE A 481 -6.33 -24.13 -37.97
CA ILE A 481 -5.55 -25.37 -37.78
C ILE A 481 -6.43 -26.49 -37.22
N ARG A 482 -7.28 -26.20 -36.21
CA ARG A 482 -8.25 -27.17 -35.67
C ARG A 482 -9.29 -27.62 -36.71
N ALA A 483 -9.68 -26.77 -37.66
CA ALA A 483 -10.58 -27.16 -38.74
C ALA A 483 -9.90 -28.14 -39.72
N ALA A 484 -8.70 -27.81 -40.21
CA ALA A 484 -7.93 -28.69 -41.10
C ALA A 484 -7.62 -30.05 -40.44
N ALA A 485 -7.16 -30.03 -39.18
CA ALA A 485 -6.85 -31.23 -38.42
C ALA A 485 -8.10 -32.10 -38.12
N GLY A 486 -9.29 -31.48 -37.99
CA GLY A 486 -10.56 -32.20 -37.83
C GLY A 486 -10.95 -33.03 -39.06
N GLU A 487 -10.61 -32.55 -40.26
CA GLU A 487 -10.74 -33.28 -41.53
C GLU A 487 -9.50 -34.18 -41.82
N GLY A 488 -8.56 -34.29 -40.87
CA GLY A 488 -7.34 -35.09 -41.01
C GLY A 488 -6.28 -34.50 -41.95
N ARG A 489 -6.38 -33.21 -42.31
CA ARG A 489 -5.42 -32.51 -43.17
C ARG A 489 -4.26 -31.90 -42.37
N THR A 490 -3.05 -32.00 -42.92
CA THR A 490 -1.83 -31.34 -42.42
C THR A 490 -1.61 -29.94 -43.00
N ASP A 491 -2.24 -29.67 -44.14
CA ASP A 491 -2.08 -28.46 -44.93
C ASP A 491 -3.37 -27.62 -44.82
N LEU A 492 -3.22 -26.29 -44.74
CA LEU A 492 -4.34 -25.35 -44.63
C LEU A 492 -4.83 -24.92 -46.00
N GLU A 493 -6.09 -25.25 -46.33
CA GLU A 493 -6.76 -24.72 -47.52
C GLU A 493 -7.57 -23.46 -47.20
N SER A 494 -7.91 -22.66 -48.22
CA SER A 494 -8.71 -21.44 -48.06
C SER A 494 -10.11 -21.70 -47.47
N GLU A 495 -10.55 -22.96 -47.42
CA GLU A 495 -11.80 -23.36 -46.78
C GLU A 495 -11.70 -23.68 -45.28
N ASP A 496 -10.51 -23.99 -44.79
CA ASP A 496 -10.25 -24.24 -43.37
C ASP A 496 -10.18 -22.93 -42.58
N LEU A 497 -9.80 -21.83 -43.23
CA LEU A 497 -9.65 -20.50 -42.65
C LEU A 497 -10.89 -20.10 -41.84
N ARG A 498 -10.69 -19.91 -40.53
CA ARG A 498 -11.72 -19.48 -39.59
C ARG A 498 -11.51 -18.05 -39.13
N THR A 499 -12.61 -17.38 -38.86
CA THR A 499 -12.65 -16.13 -38.11
C THR A 499 -13.33 -16.34 -36.76
N SER A 500 -12.95 -15.51 -35.79
CA SER A 500 -13.48 -15.58 -34.42
C SER A 500 -14.75 -14.73 -34.32
N VAL A 501 -15.88 -15.36 -34.02
CA VAL A 501 -17.11 -14.63 -33.67
C VAL A 501 -17.12 -14.44 -32.15
N ARG A 502 -17.07 -13.19 -31.74
CA ARG A 502 -16.91 -12.76 -30.36
C ARG A 502 -18.17 -12.04 -29.88
N THR A 503 -18.36 -12.04 -28.57
CA THR A 503 -19.37 -11.20 -27.92
C THR A 503 -19.10 -9.76 -28.32
N ALA A 504 -20.12 -9.07 -28.84
CA ALA A 504 -20.05 -7.63 -29.05
C ALA A 504 -20.24 -6.95 -27.69
N THR A 505 -19.27 -6.13 -27.32
CA THR A 505 -19.25 -5.28 -26.13
C THR A 505 -18.81 -3.93 -26.64
N ALA A 506 -19.77 -3.04 -26.87
CA ALA A 506 -19.50 -1.70 -27.35
C ALA A 506 -19.00 -0.87 -26.17
N GLY A 507 -17.77 -0.36 -26.29
CA GLY A 507 -17.20 0.59 -25.33
C GLY A 507 -17.30 2.01 -25.87
N THR A 508 -17.56 2.98 -25.00
CA THR A 508 -17.56 4.41 -25.33
C THR A 508 -16.33 5.10 -24.79
N LEU A 509 -15.73 5.99 -25.59
CA LEU A 509 -14.80 6.99 -25.06
C LEU A 509 -15.57 8.22 -24.56
N VAL A 510 -15.48 8.51 -23.27
CA VAL A 510 -16.00 9.74 -22.66
C VAL A 510 -14.87 10.74 -22.45
N VAL A 511 -14.87 11.86 -23.17
CA VAL A 511 -13.87 12.92 -23.03
C VAL A 511 -14.46 14.11 -22.26
N PHE A 512 -13.94 14.38 -21.07
CA PHE A 512 -14.23 15.61 -20.35
C PHE A 512 -13.30 16.72 -20.83
N VAL A 513 -13.85 17.89 -21.15
CA VAL A 513 -13.10 19.12 -21.47
C VAL A 513 -13.50 20.17 -20.45
N VAL A 514 -12.61 20.51 -19.52
CA VAL A 514 -12.94 21.33 -18.34
C VAL A 514 -12.08 22.59 -18.31
N ASP A 515 -12.76 23.73 -18.28
CA ASP A 515 -12.18 25.05 -18.04
C ASP A 515 -11.63 25.12 -16.60
N ALA A 516 -10.35 25.48 -16.47
CA ALA A 516 -9.57 25.44 -15.24
C ALA A 516 -9.20 26.86 -14.72
N SER A 517 -10.01 27.85 -15.07
CA SER A 517 -9.94 29.19 -14.50
C SER A 517 -10.24 29.22 -13.00
N ALA A 518 -9.77 30.24 -12.27
CA ALA A 518 -9.91 30.33 -10.81
C ALA A 518 -11.38 30.27 -10.32
N SER A 519 -12.33 30.75 -11.12
CA SER A 519 -13.78 30.65 -10.85
C SER A 519 -14.37 29.24 -11.01
N MET A 520 -13.65 28.31 -11.65
CA MET A 520 -14.13 26.97 -11.98
C MET A 520 -13.78 25.90 -10.94
N GLY A 521 -13.14 26.23 -9.82
CA GLY A 521 -12.78 25.28 -8.75
C GLY A 521 -13.89 24.30 -8.35
N PRO A 522 -15.12 24.76 -8.03
CA PRO A 522 -16.25 23.86 -7.73
C PRO A 522 -16.65 22.96 -8.90
N ALA A 523 -16.60 23.49 -10.13
CA ALA A 523 -16.95 22.74 -11.35
C ALA A 523 -15.91 21.65 -11.66
N MET A 524 -14.63 21.95 -11.43
CA MET A 524 -13.51 21.02 -11.55
C MET A 524 -13.67 19.84 -10.59
N SER A 525 -14.01 20.10 -9.32
CA SER A 525 -14.26 19.04 -8.33
C SER A 525 -15.45 18.15 -8.70
N VAL A 526 -16.57 18.73 -9.16
CA VAL A 526 -17.74 17.96 -9.64
C VAL A 526 -17.39 17.13 -10.87
N ALA A 527 -16.58 17.66 -11.79
CA ALA A 527 -16.10 16.92 -12.96
C ALA A 527 -15.19 15.74 -12.59
N LYS A 528 -14.20 15.93 -11.68
CA LYS A 528 -13.36 14.85 -11.14
C LYS A 528 -14.20 13.76 -10.48
N GLY A 529 -15.12 14.12 -9.59
CA GLY A 529 -16.01 13.17 -8.91
C GLY A 529 -16.90 12.38 -9.89
N THR A 530 -17.37 13.04 -10.95
CA THR A 530 -18.14 12.39 -12.02
C THR A 530 -17.27 11.40 -12.82
N VAL A 531 -16.03 11.76 -13.15
CA VAL A 531 -15.06 10.86 -13.81
C VAL A 531 -14.76 9.63 -12.96
N MET A 532 -14.54 9.82 -11.65
CA MET A 532 -14.29 8.72 -10.72
C MET A 532 -15.48 7.77 -10.59
N SER A 533 -16.68 8.30 -10.37
CA SER A 533 -17.90 7.49 -10.30
C SER A 533 -18.15 6.74 -11.60
N LEU A 534 -17.91 7.36 -12.77
CA LEU A 534 -17.98 6.68 -14.06
C LEU A 534 -16.97 5.53 -14.18
N LEU A 535 -15.71 5.76 -13.80
CA LEU A 535 -14.67 4.71 -13.88
C LEU A 535 -14.90 3.57 -12.89
N GLN A 536 -15.40 3.85 -11.69
CA GLN A 536 -15.84 2.84 -10.73
C GLN A 536 -17.00 1.99 -11.29
N ASP A 537 -17.94 2.62 -12.01
CA ASP A 537 -19.06 1.97 -12.70
C ASP A 537 -18.67 1.32 -14.06
N ALA A 538 -17.48 1.57 -14.61
CA ALA A 538 -17.15 1.25 -16.02
C ALA A 538 -16.60 -0.17 -16.28
N TYR A 539 -16.15 -0.89 -15.24
CA TYR A 539 -15.39 -2.15 -15.40
C TYR A 539 -16.12 -3.21 -16.24
N GLU A 540 -17.46 -3.30 -16.15
CA GLU A 540 -18.24 -4.27 -16.94
C GLU A 540 -18.42 -3.88 -18.42
N ARG A 541 -18.25 -2.59 -18.77
CA ARG A 541 -18.55 -2.05 -20.11
C ARG A 541 -17.32 -1.81 -20.98
N ARG A 542 -16.16 -1.54 -20.38
CA ARG A 542 -14.95 -1.01 -21.05
C ARG A 542 -15.19 0.36 -21.70
N ASP A 543 -15.84 1.24 -20.96
CA ASP A 543 -15.87 2.65 -21.29
C ASP A 543 -14.51 3.26 -20.90
N GLU A 544 -13.86 3.96 -21.84
CA GLU A 544 -12.63 4.71 -21.58
C GLU A 544 -13.01 6.12 -21.15
N VAL A 545 -12.35 6.68 -20.13
CA VAL A 545 -12.52 8.10 -19.76
C VAL A 545 -11.21 8.86 -19.98
N ALA A 546 -11.32 10.07 -20.53
CA ALA A 546 -10.23 11.01 -20.71
C ALA A 546 -10.60 12.39 -20.14
N PHE A 547 -9.61 13.17 -19.74
CA PHE A 547 -9.78 14.49 -19.13
C PHE A 547 -8.80 15.49 -19.71
N VAL A 548 -9.34 16.56 -20.28
CA VAL A 548 -8.61 17.68 -20.86
C VAL A 548 -8.87 18.93 -20.01
N ALA A 549 -7.86 19.42 -19.32
CA ALA A 549 -7.92 20.71 -18.64
C ALA A 549 -7.57 21.84 -19.62
N VAL A 550 -8.23 22.98 -19.46
CA VAL A 550 -8.06 24.16 -20.30
C VAL A 550 -7.60 25.33 -19.40
N ALA A 551 -6.29 25.57 -19.38
CA ALA A 551 -5.62 26.54 -18.51
C ALA A 551 -4.50 27.30 -19.25
N GLY A 552 -4.37 28.60 -19.02
CA GLY A 552 -3.24 29.38 -19.50
C GLY A 552 -3.30 29.67 -21.01
N GLU A 553 -2.33 29.17 -21.78
CA GLU A 553 -2.22 29.43 -23.23
C GLU A 553 -2.61 28.24 -24.11
N GLU A 554 -2.59 27.01 -23.56
CA GLU A 554 -2.85 25.77 -24.29
C GLU A 554 -3.85 24.87 -23.53
N SER A 555 -4.00 23.61 -23.93
CA SER A 555 -4.84 22.64 -23.22
C SER A 555 -4.06 21.38 -22.90
N GLU A 556 -4.23 20.85 -21.70
CA GLU A 556 -3.46 19.73 -21.16
C GLU A 556 -4.33 18.49 -20.98
N VAL A 557 -3.85 17.34 -21.47
CA VAL A 557 -4.51 16.04 -21.29
C VAL A 557 -4.03 15.43 -19.97
N LEU A 558 -4.62 15.86 -18.84
CA LEU A 558 -4.29 15.34 -17.51
C LEU A 558 -4.50 13.82 -17.45
N LEU A 559 -5.65 13.36 -17.97
CA LEU A 559 -5.99 11.95 -18.08
C LEU A 559 -6.09 11.53 -19.56
N PRO A 560 -5.13 10.77 -20.10
CA PRO A 560 -5.32 10.08 -21.38
C PRO A 560 -6.42 9.01 -21.26
N PRO A 561 -7.05 8.59 -22.37
CA PRO A 561 -8.07 7.53 -22.37
C PRO A 561 -7.65 6.30 -21.55
N THR A 562 -8.43 5.96 -20.52
CA THR A 562 -8.19 4.78 -19.69
C THR A 562 -9.48 4.22 -19.09
N ASP A 563 -9.46 2.92 -18.80
CA ASP A 563 -10.45 2.20 -17.98
C ASP A 563 -9.94 1.98 -16.53
N SER A 564 -8.77 2.50 -16.17
CA SER A 564 -8.13 2.29 -14.86
C SER A 564 -8.44 3.42 -13.87
N VAL A 565 -9.25 3.09 -12.85
CA VAL A 565 -9.56 3.97 -11.69
C VAL A 565 -8.27 4.47 -11.01
N THR A 566 -7.31 3.58 -10.74
CA THR A 566 -6.04 3.90 -10.05
C THR A 566 -5.17 4.86 -10.86
N LEU A 567 -5.06 4.64 -12.17
CA LEU A 567 -4.30 5.54 -13.05
C LEU A 567 -4.98 6.91 -13.12
N ALA A 568 -6.30 6.94 -13.28
CA ALA A 568 -7.08 8.16 -13.32
C ALA A 568 -7.02 8.97 -12.01
N ALA A 569 -7.04 8.30 -10.84
CA ALA A 569 -6.91 8.96 -9.54
C ALA A 569 -5.59 9.72 -9.43
N ARG A 570 -4.47 9.07 -9.74
CA ARG A 570 -3.13 9.69 -9.76
C ARG A 570 -3.07 10.86 -10.75
N HIS A 571 -3.54 10.65 -11.99
CA HIS A 571 -3.51 11.63 -13.06
C HIS A 571 -4.41 12.87 -12.85
N LEU A 572 -5.32 12.80 -11.88
CA LEU A 572 -6.19 13.92 -11.50
C LEU A 572 -5.86 14.50 -10.12
N LYS A 573 -4.85 14.00 -9.39
CA LYS A 573 -4.51 14.56 -8.05
C LYS A 573 -4.02 16.00 -8.18
N GLU A 574 -3.10 16.25 -9.11
CA GLU A 574 -2.60 17.58 -9.46
C GLU A 574 -3.54 18.33 -10.43
N LEU A 575 -3.47 19.68 -10.43
CA LEU A 575 -4.22 20.55 -11.36
C LEU A 575 -3.39 21.77 -11.77
N PRO A 576 -3.33 22.12 -13.07
CA PRO A 576 -2.92 23.45 -13.49
C PRO A 576 -4.04 24.45 -13.18
N THR A 577 -3.70 25.51 -12.45
CA THR A 577 -4.54 26.71 -12.31
C THR A 577 -4.04 27.80 -13.27
N GLY A 578 -4.94 28.63 -13.81
CA GLY A 578 -4.51 29.74 -14.66
C GLY A 578 -5.62 30.72 -15.02
N ASP A 579 -5.25 32.00 -15.18
CA ASP A 579 -6.18 33.13 -15.37
C ASP A 579 -6.90 33.18 -16.74
N ARG A 580 -6.78 32.11 -17.52
CA ARG A 580 -6.99 32.12 -18.97
C ARG A 580 -7.56 30.80 -19.49
N THR A 581 -8.61 30.92 -20.31
CA THR A 581 -9.39 29.79 -20.84
C THR A 581 -9.28 29.69 -22.37
N PRO A 582 -8.27 28.98 -22.91
CA PRO A 582 -8.14 28.72 -24.35
C PRO A 582 -9.07 27.58 -24.83
N LEU A 583 -10.39 27.74 -24.64
CA LEU A 583 -11.42 26.73 -24.98
C LEU A 583 -11.32 26.13 -26.40
N PRO A 584 -10.94 26.87 -27.47
CA PRO A 584 -10.71 26.26 -28.79
C PRO A 584 -9.63 25.17 -28.79
N SER A 585 -8.61 25.28 -27.93
CA SER A 585 -7.54 24.28 -27.81
C SER A 585 -8.08 22.96 -27.25
N GLY A 586 -8.84 23.02 -26.14
CA GLY A 586 -9.43 21.82 -25.54
C GLY A 586 -10.39 21.08 -26.48
N LEU A 587 -11.13 21.83 -27.31
CA LEU A 587 -12.00 21.27 -28.36
C LEU A 587 -11.20 20.63 -29.51
N GLU A 588 -10.06 21.21 -29.90
CA GLU A 588 -9.14 20.54 -30.83
C GLU A 588 -8.54 19.26 -30.24
N GLU A 589 -8.14 19.24 -28.96
CA GLU A 589 -7.56 18.05 -28.34
C GLU A 589 -8.61 16.95 -28.13
N ALA A 590 -9.84 17.28 -27.71
CA ALA A 590 -10.96 16.34 -27.72
C ALA A 590 -11.21 15.76 -29.12
N THR A 591 -11.15 16.60 -30.17
CA THR A 591 -11.24 16.13 -31.56
C THR A 591 -10.10 15.15 -31.91
N ARG A 592 -8.87 15.41 -31.45
CA ARG A 592 -7.70 14.52 -31.66
C ARG A 592 -7.83 13.20 -30.91
N LEU A 593 -8.37 13.20 -29.69
CA LEU A 593 -8.64 12.00 -28.88
C LEU A 593 -9.72 11.13 -29.54
N VAL A 594 -10.89 11.71 -29.85
CA VAL A 594 -12.00 11.01 -30.55
C VAL A 594 -11.52 10.44 -31.90
N THR A 595 -10.74 11.20 -32.68
CA THR A 595 -10.23 10.74 -34.00
C THR A 595 -9.17 9.63 -33.89
N ARG A 596 -8.59 9.40 -32.69
CA ARG A 596 -7.60 8.35 -32.42
C ARG A 596 -8.15 7.13 -31.69
N SER A 597 -9.34 7.23 -31.10
CA SER A 597 -9.94 6.12 -30.34
C SER A 597 -10.32 4.95 -31.25
N GLU A 598 -10.34 3.75 -30.65
CA GLU A 598 -10.91 2.56 -31.26
C GLU A 598 -12.28 2.17 -30.66
N ALA A 599 -12.88 3.05 -29.84
CA ALA A 599 -14.20 2.89 -29.25
C ALA A 599 -15.32 2.86 -30.31
N ASP A 600 -16.43 2.18 -30.00
CA ASP A 600 -17.57 2.03 -30.91
C ASP A 600 -18.46 3.29 -30.93
N ALA A 601 -18.43 4.10 -29.87
CA ALA A 601 -19.04 5.43 -29.79
C ALA A 601 -18.14 6.42 -29.01
N SER A 602 -18.50 7.69 -29.01
CA SER A 602 -17.80 8.72 -28.24
C SER A 602 -18.76 9.77 -27.70
N LEU A 603 -18.48 10.28 -26.50
CA LEU A 603 -19.21 11.34 -25.84
C LEU A 603 -18.23 12.41 -25.37
N VAL A 604 -18.50 13.68 -25.65
CA VAL A 604 -17.66 14.81 -25.20
C VAL A 604 -18.46 15.70 -24.26
N VAL A 605 -17.99 15.81 -23.02
CA VAL A 605 -18.61 16.59 -21.95
C VAL A 605 -17.81 17.86 -21.73
N VAL A 606 -18.31 19.00 -22.20
CA VAL A 606 -17.61 20.30 -22.12
C VAL A 606 -18.14 21.10 -20.94
N VAL A 607 -17.29 21.37 -19.94
CA VAL A 607 -17.62 22.08 -18.69
C VAL A 607 -16.97 23.47 -18.70
N THR A 608 -17.77 24.54 -18.72
CA THR A 608 -17.27 25.93 -18.80
C THR A 608 -18.32 26.93 -18.30
N ASP A 609 -17.88 28.09 -17.79
CA ASP A 609 -18.76 29.25 -17.54
C ASP A 609 -19.06 30.04 -18.83
N GLY A 610 -18.41 29.68 -19.95
CA GLY A 610 -18.58 30.29 -21.25
C GLY A 610 -17.85 31.63 -21.45
N ARG A 611 -17.02 32.10 -20.51
CA ARG A 611 -16.35 33.40 -20.60
C ARG A 611 -15.19 33.38 -21.61
N ALA A 612 -15.22 34.34 -22.53
CA ALA A 612 -14.37 34.36 -23.73
C ALA A 612 -13.01 35.04 -23.51
N ASN A 613 -12.20 34.56 -22.55
CA ASN A 613 -11.05 35.32 -22.04
C ASN A 613 -9.76 35.25 -22.88
N VAL A 614 -9.59 34.33 -23.85
CA VAL A 614 -8.42 34.35 -24.76
C VAL A 614 -8.74 33.93 -26.20
N ALA A 615 -8.36 34.80 -27.14
CA ALA A 615 -7.79 34.46 -28.45
C ALA A 615 -7.22 35.74 -29.07
N GLU A 616 -6.08 35.68 -29.78
CA GLU A 616 -5.67 36.79 -30.64
C GLU A 616 -6.65 36.93 -31.82
N GLY A 617 -7.57 37.90 -31.72
CA GLY A 617 -8.58 38.18 -32.75
C GLY A 617 -10.01 38.03 -32.24
N SER A 618 -10.69 36.94 -32.60
CA SER A 618 -12.09 36.69 -32.23
C SER A 618 -12.24 35.31 -31.59
N PRO A 619 -12.34 35.22 -30.24
CA PRO A 619 -12.54 33.95 -29.53
C PRO A 619 -13.78 33.20 -30.04
N THR A 620 -14.85 33.93 -30.32
CA THR A 620 -16.11 33.43 -30.87
C THR A 620 -15.96 32.77 -32.25
N ALA A 621 -15.00 33.22 -33.07
CA ALA A 621 -14.73 32.62 -34.38
C ALA A 621 -13.82 31.38 -34.26
N ALA A 622 -12.80 31.43 -33.39
CA ALA A 622 -11.93 30.27 -33.11
C ALA A 622 -12.72 29.11 -32.48
N THR A 623 -13.56 29.42 -31.48
CA THR A 623 -14.45 28.44 -30.82
C THR A 623 -15.41 27.81 -31.83
N ARG A 624 -15.98 28.63 -32.74
CA ARG A 624 -16.84 28.15 -33.83
C ARG A 624 -16.11 27.19 -34.78
N GLU A 625 -14.87 27.49 -35.15
CA GLU A 625 -14.10 26.57 -36.02
C GLU A 625 -13.75 25.26 -35.31
N ALA A 626 -13.36 25.30 -34.03
CA ALA A 626 -13.05 24.08 -33.27
C ALA A 626 -14.31 23.22 -33.04
N ALA A 627 -15.42 23.82 -32.62
CA ALA A 627 -16.73 23.15 -32.49
C ALA A 627 -17.20 22.56 -33.82
N GLY A 628 -17.12 23.34 -34.90
CA GLY A 628 -17.44 22.91 -36.27
C GLY A 628 -16.44 21.94 -36.89
N ARG A 629 -15.39 21.52 -36.17
CA ARG A 629 -14.56 20.34 -36.47
C ARG A 629 -14.97 19.14 -35.62
N LEU A 630 -15.21 19.33 -34.32
CA LEU A 630 -15.68 18.28 -33.41
C LEU A 630 -17.01 17.68 -33.90
N ALA A 631 -17.94 18.53 -34.36
CA ALA A 631 -19.23 18.16 -34.96
C ALA A 631 -19.13 17.39 -36.31
N ARG A 632 -17.92 17.08 -36.79
CA ARG A 632 -17.68 16.20 -37.96
C ARG A 632 -17.13 14.83 -37.57
N THR A 633 -16.90 14.61 -36.28
CA THR A 633 -16.66 13.28 -35.71
C THR A 633 -18.01 12.60 -35.43
N ASN A 634 -17.98 11.36 -34.95
CA ASN A 634 -19.19 10.64 -34.51
C ASN A 634 -19.49 10.85 -33.00
N ALA A 635 -18.94 11.89 -32.37
CA ALA A 635 -19.15 12.14 -30.94
C ALA A 635 -20.46 12.88 -30.65
N GLU A 636 -21.23 12.39 -29.68
CA GLU A 636 -22.27 13.20 -29.04
C GLU A 636 -21.61 14.27 -28.16
N VAL A 637 -22.22 15.45 -28.05
CA VAL A 637 -21.69 16.58 -27.26
C VAL A 637 -22.70 16.99 -26.19
N VAL A 638 -22.26 16.97 -24.92
CA VAL A 638 -23.01 17.49 -23.77
C VAL A 638 -22.28 18.74 -23.26
N LEU A 639 -23.02 19.83 -23.11
CA LEU A 639 -22.50 21.10 -22.62
C LEU A 639 -22.94 21.28 -21.17
N VAL A 640 -21.99 21.47 -20.26
CA VAL A 640 -22.24 21.68 -18.83
C VAL A 640 -21.99 23.15 -18.52
N ASP A 641 -23.10 23.88 -18.37
CA ASP A 641 -23.12 25.30 -18.04
C ASP A 641 -22.79 25.48 -16.55
N ALA A 642 -21.60 26.05 -16.30
CA ALA A 642 -21.12 26.39 -14.96
C ALA A 642 -21.32 27.87 -14.60
N SER A 643 -22.02 28.66 -15.44
CA SER A 643 -22.28 30.07 -15.17
C SER A 643 -23.36 30.29 -14.10
N GLU A 644 -23.28 31.41 -13.38
CA GLU A 644 -24.38 31.86 -12.53
C GLU A 644 -25.56 32.37 -13.39
N ALA A 645 -26.78 32.16 -12.90
CA ALA A 645 -28.00 32.13 -13.73
C ALA A 645 -28.31 33.41 -14.55
N ASP A 646 -27.77 34.56 -14.16
CA ASP A 646 -27.97 35.87 -14.80
C ASP A 646 -26.93 36.23 -15.89
N ASP A 647 -25.77 35.56 -15.97
CA ASP A 647 -24.61 36.02 -16.78
C ASP A 647 -24.58 35.46 -18.23
N ARG A 648 -25.76 35.33 -18.86
CA ARG A 648 -25.99 34.57 -20.11
C ARG A 648 -25.48 35.22 -21.40
N THR A 649 -24.19 35.52 -21.47
CA THR A 649 -23.53 36.06 -22.69
C THR A 649 -22.24 35.30 -23.08
N GLY A 650 -22.21 33.99 -22.84
CA GLY A 650 -21.03 33.13 -23.04
C GLY A 650 -20.98 32.33 -24.35
N LEU A 651 -19.84 31.67 -24.57
CA LEU A 651 -19.52 30.82 -25.72
C LEU A 651 -20.40 29.56 -25.85
N ILE A 652 -21.09 29.14 -24.78
CA ILE A 652 -21.97 27.96 -24.73
C ILE A 652 -23.01 27.98 -25.88
N GLY A 653 -23.66 29.13 -26.12
CA GLY A 653 -24.63 29.28 -27.22
C GLY A 653 -24.04 29.26 -28.63
N VAL A 654 -22.71 29.27 -28.78
CA VAL A 654 -22.00 29.02 -30.04
C VAL A 654 -21.65 27.54 -30.19
N LEU A 655 -21.34 26.85 -29.09
CA LEU A 655 -21.13 25.40 -29.09
C LEU A 655 -22.44 24.66 -29.39
N GLU A 656 -23.53 25.02 -28.71
CA GLU A 656 -24.86 24.44 -28.88
C GLU A 656 -25.32 24.53 -30.35
N ALA A 657 -25.09 25.68 -30.99
CA ALA A 657 -25.48 25.96 -32.37
C ALA A 657 -24.56 25.41 -33.47
N GLU A 658 -23.40 24.81 -33.12
CA GLU A 658 -22.44 24.23 -34.08
C GLU A 658 -22.19 22.74 -33.85
N THR A 659 -22.56 22.20 -32.68
CA THR A 659 -22.44 20.77 -32.33
C THR A 659 -23.78 20.05 -32.22
N ASP A 660 -24.91 20.77 -32.31
CA ASP A 660 -26.26 20.29 -31.96
C ASP A 660 -26.34 19.67 -30.53
N GLY A 661 -25.40 20.06 -29.65
CA GLY A 661 -25.18 19.45 -28.34
C GLY A 661 -26.21 19.79 -27.26
N ARG A 662 -26.33 18.93 -26.24
CA ARG A 662 -27.33 19.05 -25.17
C ARG A 662 -26.78 19.84 -23.97
N THR A 663 -27.30 21.04 -23.72
CA THR A 663 -26.93 21.88 -22.58
C THR A 663 -27.63 21.47 -21.28
N ILE A 664 -26.86 21.29 -20.19
CA ILE A 664 -27.32 21.02 -18.82
C ILE A 664 -26.58 21.93 -17.82
N PRO A 665 -27.16 22.28 -16.65
CA PRO A 665 -26.44 23.04 -15.63
C PRO A 665 -25.47 22.14 -14.85
N LEU A 666 -24.39 22.72 -14.31
CA LEU A 666 -23.37 22.02 -13.52
C LEU A 666 -23.95 21.22 -12.34
N ALA A 667 -24.93 21.77 -11.61
CA ALA A 667 -25.63 21.07 -10.52
C ALA A 667 -26.48 19.87 -10.99
N SER A 668 -26.49 19.55 -12.29
CA SER A 668 -27.03 18.31 -12.84
C SER A 668 -25.98 17.33 -13.35
N LEU A 669 -24.69 17.67 -13.38
CA LEU A 669 -23.64 16.74 -13.79
C LEU A 669 -23.54 15.59 -12.76
N SER A 670 -23.62 14.36 -13.27
CA SER A 670 -23.56 13.12 -12.47
C SER A 670 -23.29 11.93 -13.39
N ALA A 671 -22.69 10.86 -12.85
CA ALA A 671 -22.36 9.66 -13.64
C ALA A 671 -23.59 9.04 -14.31
N GLU A 672 -24.75 8.99 -13.63
CA GLU A 672 -26.01 8.47 -14.19
C GLU A 672 -26.43 9.20 -15.48
N LYS A 673 -26.30 10.54 -15.54
CA LYS A 673 -26.70 11.33 -16.71
C LYS A 673 -25.66 11.29 -17.82
N VAL A 674 -24.37 11.18 -17.50
CA VAL A 674 -23.35 10.88 -18.50
C VAL A 674 -23.59 9.49 -19.09
N ALA A 675 -23.97 8.50 -18.28
CA ALA A 675 -24.38 7.17 -18.75
C ALA A 675 -25.73 7.17 -19.51
N GLU A 676 -26.64 8.13 -19.29
CA GLU A 676 -27.83 8.38 -20.15
C GLU A 676 -27.41 8.88 -21.55
N ALA A 677 -26.49 9.84 -21.61
CA ALA A 677 -25.94 10.32 -22.88
C ALA A 677 -25.13 9.23 -23.61
N THR A 678 -24.24 8.50 -22.93
CA THR A 678 -23.49 7.36 -23.50
C THR A 678 -24.40 6.29 -24.09
N ARG A 679 -25.58 6.03 -23.49
CA ARG A 679 -26.58 5.12 -24.08
C ARG A 679 -27.24 5.71 -25.33
N SER A 680 -27.46 7.02 -25.37
CA SER A 680 -28.04 7.72 -26.53
C SER A 680 -27.07 7.72 -27.73
N ALA A 681 -25.76 7.86 -27.48
CA ALA A 681 -24.70 7.78 -28.49
C ALA A 681 -24.56 6.39 -29.17
N HIS A 682 -25.31 5.38 -28.73
CA HIS A 682 -25.35 4.02 -29.29
C HIS A 682 -26.65 3.69 -30.07
N GLU A 683 -27.64 4.60 -30.17
CA GLU A 683 -28.95 4.36 -30.84
C GLU A 683 -29.05 4.88 -32.30
#